data_AF-A0A9P3H9A0-F1
#
_entry.id   AF-A0A9P3H9A0-F1
#
_cell.length_a   1.000
_cell.length_b   1.000
_cell.length_c   1.000
_cell.angle_alpha   90.00
_cell.angle_beta   90.00
_cell.angle_gamma   90.00
#
_symmetry.space_group_name_H-M   'P 1'
#
loop_
_entity.id
_entity.type
_entity.pdbx_description
1 polymer ?
#
loop_
_entity_poly.entity_id
_entity_poly.type
_entity_poly.pdbx_seq_one_letter_code
_entity_poly.pdbx_strand_id
1 'polypeptide(L)'
;MNTNSSISGLCAAIQLQRKLQLATYTMFELEADIGGTWFSNTNPGCQIDTAAHLYAYSFDPNYEWSKWFIPQSEVLSYLRAVTRTYNIYDKIWFQTRVTTVQWHEGRAKWILHWINASTGQQGDYEADIVIHAAGVLRVSNIPKEFEEFKGSKWHSARWNISVDLRVGIVGSSASAVQIVPAIADKVRSLDIYGRSPAYMTPQLNVTYTGVWRFLFRGGGTYGQARILIGRRLILTTSTMHIIKPEWVCHLNDKGKKAPIYSLHVHPDGTRLVTGAQDAKVKIWNLAPILNADEDQDVDSKRHLCTMSLHNGAVLCVKWSNGEGKYLATGSDDMIVMIWQLDRTSEAWGGSSFGSSDGPNVENWRGVKRLSGHESDVTDVSWSPENTYLASAGLDSKIFIWDGKTFDRVITLDQHQGFVKGLTWDPVGKYLASQSDDKSVLIWRITDWEVEVEVTEPFVQSSGTTFFRRLSWSPDGGHIATANAFNGSIPVASVITRDNWKADISLVGHSAPVEVVAFNPLLFKITDASGNIGFTSICAVGSQDRGLTVWRTHEARPFVGIKELFEHSFLDLSWTPDGQSLFACSYDGTVAVLLFQSENLGEAVPAEERQRLLAKYGYERRKAVMAETPLQLEMEEKLNASSVKSRMDQLMNNDTSMEGVTSTFAKPSDPAVFSTSSPSSLPPKPPVHMLASQQSVTVTSEGKKRIKPMFLSTGMGAVPVFRPAFQNATPSLAGQAQTAPVSEHVPRGDPIMSIPAGGFPSVVVGTKRKDPPPNGTSASSGPVKKGPETSTKAKGQKSEEEPAFRPAIAAPLLTVSKVRLGIPQVRSHITRNRAGLECHNSVSGDQPNKVIYSQKGVVSWVDYLPSPILLMTGNSHFSAVACEDGGLYIYSPSGRRLLPCIMLESAATLIDCDREYLMCLTSCGLISTWNVMRQTAVVSSVSVAPILQSSLHLSETTSSSVSITSATVRQDGLPLLTTSSGQGFSYHEGMKTWVKVIDPWFAMSSFFGSDPAIHRTGTTVDAFGESSTTVSFRKGVLAQMHAAAMSGRQEKDAAFAQELLRVDDNVQSAVTLSHLENQMASARVLGSASEYKQWLRCYAQRLADESAIDRVEELCKYLLGPIYQGGERSGWEPTILGFQKRELLNELLPILSSNRSLQRVVKEYLSGLEIVTTKAAPAGAVATK
;
A
#
# COMPACT_ATOMS: atom_id res chain seq x y z
N MET A 1 -17.84 41.80 -15.64
CA MET A 1 -18.24 40.40 -15.37
C MET A 1 -19.61 40.39 -14.67
N ASN A 2 -20.26 39.22 -14.50
CA ASN A 2 -21.50 39.13 -13.70
C ASN A 2 -21.15 38.72 -12.26
N THR A 3 -20.59 39.67 -11.50
CA THR A 3 -20.06 39.46 -10.14
C THR A 3 -21.15 39.53 -9.08
N ASN A 4 -21.41 38.43 -8.40
CA ASN A 4 -22.09 38.42 -7.10
C ASN A 4 -21.07 38.09 -6.00
N SER A 5 -21.19 38.70 -4.83
CA SER A 5 -20.36 38.43 -3.65
C SER A 5 -20.81 37.14 -2.96
N SER A 6 -20.31 36.01 -3.48
CA SER A 6 -20.66 34.69 -2.95
C SER A 6 -20.11 34.46 -1.54
N ILE A 7 -20.50 33.34 -0.91
CA ILE A 7 -19.96 32.84 0.36
C ILE A 7 -18.41 32.85 0.38
N SER A 8 -17.75 32.64 -0.78
CA SER A 8 -16.29 32.75 -0.89
C SER A 8 -15.75 34.18 -0.73
N GLY A 9 -16.46 35.19 -1.23
CA GLY A 9 -16.08 36.61 -1.11
C GLY A 9 -16.23 37.13 0.33
N LEU A 10 -17.29 36.71 1.02
CA LEU A 10 -17.47 36.99 2.45
C LEU A 10 -16.35 36.33 3.27
N CYS A 11 -16.03 35.07 3.00
CA CYS A 11 -14.94 34.36 3.67
C CYS A 11 -13.58 35.05 3.42
N ALA A 12 -13.29 35.45 2.17
CA ALA A 12 -12.09 36.20 1.83
C ALA A 12 -11.99 37.51 2.61
N ALA A 13 -13.08 38.30 2.66
CA ALA A 13 -13.14 39.55 3.42
C ALA A 13 -12.89 39.35 4.94
N ILE A 14 -13.47 38.30 5.54
CA ILE A 14 -13.21 37.93 6.95
C ILE A 14 -11.75 37.54 7.17
N GLN A 15 -11.12 36.81 6.24
CA GLN A 15 -9.71 36.42 6.33
C GLN A 15 -8.74 37.60 6.11
N LEU A 16 -9.07 38.54 5.21
CA LEU A 16 -8.30 39.79 5.01
C LEU A 16 -8.24 40.61 6.32
N GLN A 17 -9.39 40.77 7.01
CA GLN A 17 -9.42 41.41 8.32
C GLN A 17 -8.65 40.59 9.39
N ARG A 18 -8.94 39.28 9.53
CA ARG A 18 -8.39 38.46 10.63
C ARG A 18 -6.90 38.16 10.51
N LYS A 19 -6.37 37.89 9.31
CA LYS A 19 -4.98 37.44 9.12
C LYS A 19 -4.03 38.54 8.66
N LEU A 20 -4.51 39.50 7.86
CA LEU A 20 -3.68 40.57 7.29
C LEU A 20 -4.00 41.95 7.89
N GLN A 21 -4.99 42.04 8.79
CA GLN A 21 -5.41 43.28 9.46
C GLN A 21 -5.82 44.41 8.49
N LEU A 22 -6.17 44.04 7.24
CA LEU A 22 -6.54 44.99 6.19
C LEU A 22 -7.98 45.48 6.39
N ALA A 23 -8.11 46.66 6.97
CA ALA A 23 -9.41 47.33 7.16
C ALA A 23 -9.98 47.92 5.85
N THR A 24 -9.10 48.30 4.92
CA THR A 24 -9.38 49.04 3.67
C THR A 24 -9.60 48.11 2.48
N TYR A 25 -10.87 47.78 2.22
CA TYR A 25 -11.31 47.13 0.98
C TYR A 25 -12.79 47.44 0.74
N THR A 26 -13.23 47.34 -0.51
CA THR A 26 -14.63 47.48 -0.93
C THR A 26 -15.07 46.21 -1.64
N MET A 27 -16.29 45.76 -1.39
CA MET A 27 -16.90 44.61 -2.04
C MET A 27 -18.03 45.07 -2.97
N PHE A 28 -18.17 44.45 -4.13
CA PHE A 28 -19.25 44.74 -5.08
C PHE A 28 -20.24 43.57 -5.13
N GLU A 29 -21.51 43.85 -4.87
CA GLU A 29 -22.62 42.88 -4.98
C GLU A 29 -23.63 43.39 -6.00
N LEU A 30 -24.04 42.53 -6.93
CA LEU A 30 -24.97 42.85 -8.01
C LEU A 30 -26.44 42.76 -7.56
N GLU A 31 -26.73 41.96 -6.53
CA GLU A 31 -28.06 41.87 -5.95
C GLU A 31 -28.35 43.02 -4.96
N ALA A 32 -29.61 43.11 -4.51
CA ALA A 32 -30.03 44.08 -3.50
C ALA A 32 -29.61 43.71 -2.06
N ASP A 33 -29.18 42.48 -1.82
CA ASP A 33 -28.75 41.98 -0.51
C ASP A 33 -27.85 40.73 -0.66
N ILE A 34 -27.27 40.29 0.46
CA ILE A 34 -26.30 39.19 0.53
C ILE A 34 -27.01 37.84 0.44
N GLY A 35 -26.47 36.93 -0.38
CA GLY A 35 -26.93 35.53 -0.43
C GLY A 35 -26.52 34.72 -1.66
N GLY A 36 -26.07 35.38 -2.73
CA GLY A 36 -25.72 34.71 -3.98
C GLY A 36 -26.89 33.88 -4.53
N THR A 37 -26.68 32.59 -4.78
CA THR A 37 -27.74 31.67 -5.24
C THR A 37 -28.93 31.59 -4.28
N TRP A 38 -28.75 31.80 -2.98
CA TRP A 38 -29.85 31.81 -2.00
C TRP A 38 -30.64 33.13 -2.02
N PHE A 39 -30.16 34.15 -2.71
CA PHE A 39 -30.94 35.36 -3.00
C PHE A 39 -31.54 35.30 -4.42
N SER A 40 -30.77 34.87 -5.43
CA SER A 40 -31.21 34.86 -6.83
C SER A 40 -32.25 33.77 -7.18
N ASN A 41 -32.36 32.68 -6.41
CA ASN A 41 -33.29 31.58 -6.68
C ASN A 41 -34.69 31.86 -6.11
N THR A 42 -35.75 31.71 -6.93
CA THR A 42 -37.15 31.89 -6.50
C THR A 42 -37.99 30.61 -6.48
N ASN A 43 -37.36 29.44 -6.66
CA ASN A 43 -38.06 28.16 -6.80
C ASN A 43 -38.82 27.71 -5.53
N PRO A 44 -40.02 27.11 -5.68
CA PRO A 44 -40.78 26.58 -4.56
C PRO A 44 -40.01 25.45 -3.87
N GLY A 45 -40.11 25.39 -2.55
CA GLY A 45 -39.39 24.41 -1.75
C GLY A 45 -37.89 24.69 -1.59
N CYS A 46 -37.41 25.91 -1.87
CA CYS A 46 -35.99 26.25 -1.71
C CYS A 46 -35.53 26.13 -0.24
N GLN A 47 -34.79 25.06 0.01
CA GLN A 47 -34.14 24.70 1.27
C GLN A 47 -32.74 24.15 0.92
N ILE A 48 -31.88 23.97 1.91
CA ILE A 48 -30.62 23.26 1.69
C ILE A 48 -30.87 21.75 1.45
N ASP A 49 -30.02 21.13 0.64
CA ASP A 49 -30.01 19.69 0.31
C ASP A 49 -29.12 18.86 1.26
N THR A 50 -28.28 19.55 2.02
CA THR A 50 -27.41 19.03 3.09
C THR A 50 -27.97 19.39 4.47
N ALA A 51 -27.41 18.87 5.56
CA ALA A 51 -27.90 19.17 6.90
C ALA A 51 -27.43 20.54 7.43
N ALA A 52 -28.18 21.20 8.31
CA ALA A 52 -28.07 22.64 8.65
C ALA A 52 -26.71 23.28 9.00
N HIS A 53 -25.77 22.66 9.75
CA HIS A 53 -24.67 23.38 10.43
C HIS A 53 -23.18 23.17 9.98
N LEU A 54 -22.70 22.59 8.87
CA LEU A 54 -23.22 22.38 7.52
C LEU A 54 -23.25 23.73 6.78
N TYR A 55 -24.42 24.36 6.71
CA TYR A 55 -24.60 25.65 6.03
C TYR A 55 -24.17 26.86 6.89
N ALA A 56 -23.06 26.70 7.62
CA ALA A 56 -22.44 27.71 8.47
C ALA A 56 -20.90 27.72 8.27
N TYR A 57 -20.27 28.88 8.48
CA TYR A 57 -18.81 28.96 8.52
C TYR A 57 -18.26 28.22 9.75
N SER A 58 -17.16 27.50 9.59
CA SER A 58 -16.51 26.73 10.67
C SER A 58 -16.04 27.59 11.85
N PHE A 59 -15.86 28.90 11.64
CA PHE A 59 -15.48 29.87 12.66
C PHE A 59 -16.67 30.71 13.19
N ASP A 60 -17.89 30.48 12.71
CA ASP A 60 -19.10 31.22 13.07
C ASP A 60 -20.35 30.30 13.05
N PRO A 61 -20.37 29.21 13.83
CA PRO A 61 -21.44 28.22 13.79
C PRO A 61 -22.77 28.80 14.29
N ASN A 62 -23.84 28.57 13.54
CA ASN A 62 -25.20 28.86 14.02
C ASN A 62 -25.78 27.64 14.76
N TYR A 63 -26.35 27.90 15.93
CA TYR A 63 -26.98 26.92 16.82
C TYR A 63 -28.52 26.98 16.78
N GLU A 64 -29.10 28.01 16.17
CA GLU A 64 -30.53 28.35 16.24
C GLU A 64 -31.36 27.87 15.04
N TRP A 65 -30.81 27.01 14.18
CA TRP A 65 -31.55 26.44 13.06
C TRP A 65 -32.86 25.78 13.50
N SER A 66 -33.92 25.97 12.72
CA SER A 66 -35.25 25.47 13.08
C SER A 66 -35.47 24.00 12.71
N LYS A 67 -34.75 23.50 11.69
CA LYS A 67 -34.93 22.18 11.08
C LYS A 67 -33.62 21.58 10.58
N TRP A 68 -33.62 20.27 10.33
CA TRP A 68 -32.48 19.55 9.76
C TRP A 68 -32.09 20.06 8.35
N PHE A 69 -33.08 20.29 7.48
CA PHE A 69 -32.94 20.99 6.20
C PHE A 69 -33.60 22.38 6.33
N ILE A 70 -32.79 23.43 6.44
CA ILE A 70 -33.27 24.79 6.68
C ILE A 70 -33.78 25.47 5.41
N PRO A 71 -34.83 26.32 5.51
CA PRO A 71 -35.34 27.07 4.38
C PRO A 71 -34.42 28.24 4.00
N GLN A 72 -34.51 28.67 2.74
CA GLN A 72 -33.78 29.81 2.16
C GLN A 72 -33.76 31.07 3.04
N SER A 73 -34.88 31.42 3.69
CA SER A 73 -35.00 32.59 4.55
C SER A 73 -34.10 32.54 5.81
N GLU A 74 -33.85 31.34 6.33
CA GLU A 74 -33.00 31.15 7.51
C GLU A 74 -31.51 31.26 7.12
N VAL A 75 -31.13 30.72 5.96
CA VAL A 75 -29.79 30.87 5.35
C VAL A 75 -29.46 32.35 5.11
N LEU A 76 -30.37 33.11 4.50
CA LEU A 76 -30.20 34.55 4.29
C LEU A 76 -30.08 35.33 5.60
N SER A 77 -30.87 34.95 6.61
CA SER A 77 -30.83 35.60 7.93
C SER A 77 -29.50 35.36 8.65
N TYR A 78 -28.95 34.14 8.54
CA TYR A 78 -27.61 33.83 9.03
C TYR A 78 -26.52 34.64 8.31
N LEU A 79 -26.51 34.68 6.97
CA LEU A 79 -25.50 35.44 6.22
C LEU A 79 -25.52 36.94 6.54
N ARG A 80 -26.70 37.53 6.77
CA ARG A 80 -26.85 38.91 7.29
C ARG A 80 -26.31 39.06 8.72
N ALA A 81 -26.48 38.07 9.59
CA ALA A 81 -25.93 38.09 10.95
C ALA A 81 -24.40 38.08 10.93
N VAL A 82 -23.77 37.11 10.23
CA VAL A 82 -22.31 37.01 10.08
C VAL A 82 -21.71 38.32 9.58
N THR A 83 -22.27 38.89 8.52
CA THR A 83 -21.71 40.09 7.86
C THR A 83 -21.87 41.37 8.66
N ARG A 84 -22.79 41.40 9.63
CA ARG A 84 -22.86 42.44 10.67
C ARG A 84 -21.88 42.18 11.80
N THR A 85 -21.78 40.95 12.30
CA THR A 85 -20.81 40.55 13.35
C THR A 85 -19.36 40.89 12.97
N TYR A 86 -19.00 40.78 11.69
CA TYR A 86 -17.66 41.11 11.18
C TYR A 86 -17.51 42.51 10.56
N ASN A 87 -18.50 43.41 10.72
CA ASN A 87 -18.48 44.78 10.17
C ASN A 87 -18.12 44.82 8.66
N ILE A 88 -18.75 43.94 7.88
CA ILE A 88 -18.56 43.80 6.42
C ILE A 88 -19.74 44.38 5.65
N TYR A 89 -20.96 44.35 6.21
CA TYR A 89 -22.18 44.78 5.53
C TYR A 89 -22.05 46.18 4.91
N ASP A 90 -21.52 47.14 5.67
CA ASP A 90 -21.36 48.54 5.24
C ASP A 90 -20.19 48.77 4.26
N LYS A 91 -19.38 47.73 4.00
CA LYS A 91 -18.29 47.73 3.00
C LYS A 91 -18.73 47.13 1.66
N ILE A 92 -19.98 46.71 1.53
CA ILE A 92 -20.55 46.13 0.31
C ILE A 92 -21.35 47.19 -0.44
N TRP A 93 -20.97 47.45 -1.69
CA TRP A 93 -21.74 48.24 -2.63
C TRP A 93 -22.75 47.31 -3.32
N PHE A 94 -23.97 47.30 -2.79
CA PHE A 94 -25.11 46.56 -3.33
C PHE A 94 -25.58 47.12 -4.68
N GLN A 95 -26.35 46.31 -5.41
CA GLN A 95 -26.90 46.60 -6.74
C GLN A 95 -25.84 47.07 -7.76
N THR A 96 -24.56 46.76 -7.56
CA THR A 96 -23.44 47.34 -8.32
C THR A 96 -22.77 46.29 -9.21
N ARG A 97 -22.86 46.51 -10.53
CA ARG A 97 -22.33 45.61 -11.57
C ARG A 97 -20.98 46.10 -12.07
N VAL A 98 -19.91 45.36 -11.79
CA VAL A 98 -18.59 45.65 -12.41
C VAL A 98 -18.61 45.15 -13.85
N THR A 99 -18.68 46.05 -14.83
CA THR A 99 -18.76 45.70 -16.26
C THR A 99 -17.43 45.20 -16.79
N THR A 100 -16.39 46.02 -16.66
CA THR A 100 -15.00 45.76 -17.09
C THR A 100 -14.03 46.01 -15.94
N VAL A 101 -12.93 45.26 -15.96
CA VAL A 101 -11.77 45.40 -15.06
C VAL A 101 -10.55 45.39 -15.96
N GLN A 102 -9.72 46.43 -15.88
CA GLN A 102 -8.53 46.58 -16.74
C GLN A 102 -7.34 47.03 -15.89
N TRP A 103 -6.16 46.49 -16.18
CA TRP A 103 -4.91 46.98 -15.61
C TRP A 103 -4.45 48.20 -16.42
N HIS A 104 -4.19 49.31 -15.73
CA HIS A 104 -3.72 50.54 -16.37
C HIS A 104 -2.25 50.78 -16.03
N GLU A 105 -1.35 50.27 -16.87
CA GLU A 105 0.12 50.28 -16.65
C GLU A 105 0.65 51.64 -16.19
N GLY A 106 0.28 52.73 -16.89
CA GLY A 106 0.71 54.10 -16.56
C GLY A 106 0.19 54.67 -15.22
N ARG A 107 -0.59 53.91 -14.45
CA ARG A 107 -1.00 54.22 -13.06
C ARG A 107 -0.63 53.13 -12.06
N ALA A 108 -0.10 51.99 -12.51
CA ALA A 108 0.15 50.79 -11.72
C ALA A 108 -1.05 50.33 -10.85
N LYS A 109 -2.28 50.45 -11.40
CA LYS A 109 -3.52 50.06 -10.72
C LYS A 109 -4.52 49.39 -11.66
N TRP A 110 -5.46 48.65 -11.06
CA TRP A 110 -6.67 48.20 -11.70
C TRP A 110 -7.72 49.31 -11.72
N ILE A 111 -8.33 49.54 -12.88
CA ILE A 111 -9.52 50.38 -13.04
C ILE A 111 -10.71 49.45 -13.24
N LEU A 112 -11.72 49.61 -12.38
CA LEU A 112 -12.97 48.85 -12.39
C LEU A 112 -14.09 49.80 -12.79
N HIS A 113 -14.67 49.59 -13.97
CA HIS A 113 -15.87 50.32 -14.38
C HIS A 113 -17.10 49.62 -13.79
N TRP A 114 -17.94 50.38 -13.08
CA TRP A 114 -19.12 49.87 -12.41
C TRP A 114 -20.38 50.62 -12.86
N ILE A 115 -21.51 49.91 -12.85
CA ILE A 115 -22.84 50.45 -13.14
C ILE A 115 -23.80 49.95 -12.05
N ASN A 116 -24.49 50.88 -11.38
CA ASN A 116 -25.57 50.56 -10.47
C ASN A 116 -26.81 50.07 -11.28
N ALA A 117 -27.30 48.88 -10.94
CA ALA A 117 -28.34 48.17 -11.65
C ALA A 117 -29.77 48.66 -11.36
N SER A 118 -29.98 49.52 -10.35
CA SER A 118 -31.29 50.12 -10.05
C SER A 118 -31.37 51.60 -10.47
N THR A 119 -30.28 52.37 -10.33
CA THR A 119 -30.25 53.80 -10.69
C THR A 119 -29.67 54.07 -12.09
N GLY A 120 -28.96 53.11 -12.69
CA GLY A 120 -28.23 53.30 -13.94
C GLY A 120 -26.97 54.16 -13.82
N GLN A 121 -26.63 54.64 -12.61
CA GLN A 121 -25.43 55.45 -12.37
C GLN A 121 -24.17 54.63 -12.67
N GLN A 122 -23.23 55.20 -13.42
CA GLN A 122 -21.96 54.57 -13.77
C GLN A 122 -20.77 55.38 -13.24
N GLY A 123 -19.65 54.69 -13.01
CA GLY A 123 -18.41 55.32 -12.57
C GLY A 123 -17.24 54.36 -12.56
N ASP A 124 -16.08 54.89 -12.16
CA ASP A 124 -14.81 54.18 -12.13
C ASP A 124 -14.35 54.02 -10.67
N TYR A 125 -13.63 52.93 -10.38
CA TYR A 125 -13.02 52.66 -9.09
C TYR A 125 -11.59 52.17 -9.30
N GLU A 126 -10.61 52.80 -8.66
CA GLU A 126 -9.20 52.37 -8.70
C GLU A 126 -8.88 51.40 -7.54
N ALA A 127 -8.22 50.29 -7.83
CA ALA A 127 -7.78 49.31 -6.82
C ALA A 127 -6.36 48.81 -7.11
N ASP A 128 -5.56 48.62 -6.06
CA ASP A 128 -4.20 48.08 -6.18
C ASP A 128 -4.22 46.55 -6.38
N ILE A 129 -5.20 45.86 -5.79
CA ILE A 129 -5.42 44.41 -5.90
C ILE A 129 -6.91 44.12 -6.16
N VAL A 130 -7.22 43.22 -7.10
CA VAL A 130 -8.57 42.73 -7.37
C VAL A 130 -8.68 41.24 -7.07
N ILE A 131 -9.61 40.86 -6.20
CA ILE A 131 -9.88 39.46 -5.83
C ILE A 131 -11.20 39.02 -6.46
N HIS A 132 -11.15 38.09 -7.41
CA HIS A 132 -12.34 37.57 -8.09
C HIS A 132 -13.01 36.43 -7.30
N ALA A 133 -14.12 36.72 -6.60
CA ALA A 133 -14.84 35.79 -5.73
C ALA A 133 -16.29 35.47 -6.19
N ALA A 134 -16.54 35.52 -7.50
CA ALA A 134 -17.86 35.27 -8.09
C ALA A 134 -18.21 33.77 -8.17
N GLY A 135 -19.49 33.44 -7.97
CA GLY A 135 -20.01 32.08 -8.16
C GLY A 135 -20.21 31.73 -9.65
N VAL A 136 -19.90 30.48 -10.02
CA VAL A 136 -19.78 30.04 -11.43
C VAL A 136 -21.13 29.90 -12.17
N LEU A 137 -22.24 29.70 -11.46
CA LEU A 137 -23.53 29.26 -12.02
C LEU A 137 -24.67 30.27 -11.75
N ARG A 138 -24.81 31.30 -12.59
CA ARG A 138 -25.94 32.27 -12.52
C ARG A 138 -26.64 32.59 -13.86
N VAL A 139 -25.99 32.39 -15.00
CA VAL A 139 -26.63 32.60 -16.32
C VAL A 139 -27.33 31.33 -16.76
N SER A 140 -28.66 31.36 -16.79
CA SER A 140 -29.49 30.26 -17.30
C SER A 140 -29.33 30.12 -18.82
N ASN A 141 -28.71 29.04 -19.27
CA ASN A 141 -28.69 28.65 -20.67
C ASN A 141 -29.85 27.69 -20.95
N ILE A 142 -30.69 28.00 -21.95
CA ILE A 142 -31.78 27.11 -22.38
C ILE A 142 -31.28 26.34 -23.61
N PRO A 143 -31.33 25.00 -23.65
CA PRO A 143 -30.89 24.24 -24.81
C PRO A 143 -31.72 24.56 -26.06
N LYS A 144 -31.08 24.63 -27.23
CA LYS A 144 -31.70 25.05 -28.49
C LYS A 144 -32.83 24.14 -28.94
N GLU A 145 -32.78 22.88 -28.53
CA GLU A 145 -33.78 21.85 -28.73
C GLU A 145 -35.15 22.24 -28.13
N PHE A 146 -35.19 23.18 -27.19
CA PHE A 146 -36.42 23.75 -26.64
C PHE A 146 -36.85 25.06 -27.31
N GLU A 147 -36.20 25.54 -28.37
CA GLU A 147 -36.65 26.72 -29.12
C GLU A 147 -38.02 26.51 -29.76
N GLU A 148 -38.26 25.34 -30.36
CA GLU A 148 -39.54 24.95 -30.99
C GLU A 148 -40.71 24.77 -30.00
N PHE A 149 -40.43 24.64 -28.69
CA PHE A 149 -41.47 24.47 -27.68
C PHE A 149 -42.30 25.76 -27.54
N LYS A 150 -43.60 25.64 -27.92
CA LYS A 150 -44.59 26.73 -27.95
C LYS A 150 -45.13 27.14 -26.57
N GLY A 151 -44.88 26.37 -25.52
CA GLY A 151 -45.27 26.71 -24.16
C GLY A 151 -44.30 27.69 -23.49
N SER A 152 -44.73 28.32 -22.40
CA SER A 152 -43.85 29.14 -21.57
C SER A 152 -42.71 28.30 -20.97
N LYS A 153 -41.49 28.83 -21.02
CA LYS A 153 -40.26 28.16 -20.58
C LYS A 153 -39.39 29.10 -19.75
N TRP A 154 -38.96 28.64 -18.57
CA TRP A 154 -38.10 29.37 -17.64
C TRP A 154 -37.14 28.41 -16.94
N HIS A 155 -36.02 28.92 -16.46
CA HIS A 155 -35.06 28.15 -15.65
C HIS A 155 -35.57 28.02 -14.20
N SER A 156 -35.28 26.92 -13.53
CA SER A 156 -35.73 26.63 -12.14
C SER A 156 -35.50 27.80 -11.18
N ALA A 157 -34.29 28.40 -11.22
CA ALA A 157 -33.89 29.57 -10.45
C ALA A 157 -34.83 30.79 -10.55
N ARG A 158 -35.59 30.92 -11.64
CA ARG A 158 -36.55 32.02 -11.87
C ARG A 158 -37.95 31.45 -12.05
N TRP A 159 -38.43 30.79 -11.00
CA TRP A 159 -39.76 30.21 -10.98
C TRP A 159 -40.84 31.29 -11.02
N ASN A 160 -41.79 31.17 -11.94
CA ASN A 160 -42.98 32.02 -11.96
C ASN A 160 -44.07 31.42 -11.06
N ILE A 161 -44.51 32.19 -10.06
CA ILE A 161 -45.50 31.78 -9.06
C ILE A 161 -46.94 31.82 -9.63
N SER A 162 -47.18 32.57 -10.71
CA SER A 162 -48.53 32.88 -11.22
C SER A 162 -49.09 31.86 -12.23
N VAL A 163 -48.72 30.57 -12.17
CA VAL A 163 -49.04 29.59 -13.22
C VAL A 163 -49.60 28.30 -12.65
N ASP A 164 -50.87 28.01 -12.96
CA ASP A 164 -51.61 26.79 -12.61
C ASP A 164 -51.82 25.94 -13.87
N LEU A 165 -50.98 24.93 -14.08
CA LEU A 165 -50.90 24.14 -15.32
C LEU A 165 -50.39 22.71 -15.08
N ARG A 166 -50.40 21.89 -16.14
CA ARG A 166 -49.51 20.72 -16.26
C ARG A 166 -48.06 21.20 -16.34
N VAL A 167 -47.14 20.55 -15.63
CA VAL A 167 -45.73 20.94 -15.58
C VAL A 167 -44.83 19.80 -16.04
N GLY A 168 -43.91 20.09 -16.96
CA GLY A 168 -42.79 19.21 -17.29
C GLY A 168 -41.50 19.72 -16.65
N ILE A 169 -40.79 18.89 -15.89
CA ILE A 169 -39.47 19.20 -15.34
C ILE A 169 -38.41 18.41 -16.10
N VAL A 170 -37.41 19.11 -16.64
CA VAL A 170 -36.29 18.51 -17.37
C VAL A 170 -35.04 18.55 -16.49
N GLY A 171 -34.53 17.36 -16.15
CA GLY A 171 -33.37 17.15 -15.29
C GLY A 171 -33.72 16.72 -13.85
N SER A 172 -32.85 15.88 -13.27
CA SER A 172 -33.01 15.25 -11.95
C SER A 172 -32.00 15.78 -10.91
N SER A 173 -31.69 17.09 -10.96
CA SER A 173 -30.74 17.75 -10.05
C SER A 173 -31.38 18.14 -8.70
N ALA A 174 -30.58 18.65 -7.76
CA ALA A 174 -31.04 19.08 -6.43
C ALA A 174 -32.23 20.07 -6.48
N SER A 175 -32.28 20.96 -7.48
CA SER A 175 -33.42 21.86 -7.69
C SER A 175 -34.72 21.12 -8.02
N ALA A 176 -34.65 20.00 -8.77
CA ALA A 176 -35.82 19.17 -9.03
C ALA A 176 -36.28 18.44 -7.75
N VAL A 177 -35.35 18.00 -6.89
CA VAL A 177 -35.65 17.41 -5.58
C VAL A 177 -36.38 18.39 -4.64
N GLN A 178 -36.10 19.69 -4.75
CA GLN A 178 -36.81 20.75 -4.01
C GLN A 178 -38.19 21.07 -4.62
N ILE A 179 -38.25 21.22 -5.95
CA ILE A 179 -39.45 21.68 -6.66
C ILE A 179 -40.53 20.59 -6.71
N VAL A 180 -40.18 19.34 -7.05
CA VAL A 180 -41.14 18.26 -7.29
C VAL A 180 -42.09 18.06 -6.09
N PRO A 181 -41.63 17.86 -4.84
CA PRO A 181 -42.53 17.71 -3.69
C PRO A 181 -43.31 19.00 -3.37
N ALA A 182 -42.75 20.17 -3.67
CA ALA A 182 -43.38 21.45 -3.38
C ALA A 182 -44.51 21.83 -4.35
N ILE A 183 -44.61 21.15 -5.51
CA ILE A 183 -45.65 21.39 -6.52
C ILE A 183 -46.52 20.16 -6.85
N ALA A 184 -46.11 18.93 -6.49
CA ALA A 184 -46.83 17.70 -6.86
C ALA A 184 -48.33 17.74 -6.52
N ASP A 185 -48.68 18.17 -5.30
CA ASP A 185 -50.07 18.27 -4.83
C ASP A 185 -50.84 19.48 -5.39
N LYS A 186 -50.19 20.31 -6.23
CA LYS A 186 -50.72 21.58 -6.75
C LYS A 186 -50.90 21.61 -8.27
N VAL A 187 -50.26 20.70 -9.01
CA VAL A 187 -50.28 20.68 -10.48
C VAL A 187 -51.15 19.54 -11.00
N ARG A 188 -51.90 19.79 -12.08
CA ARG A 188 -52.84 18.80 -12.64
C ARG A 188 -52.16 17.54 -13.19
N SER A 189 -50.91 17.64 -13.65
CA SER A 189 -49.98 16.52 -13.83
C SER A 189 -48.55 17.03 -13.83
N LEU A 190 -47.62 16.17 -13.41
CA LEU A 190 -46.19 16.46 -13.30
C LEU A 190 -45.39 15.38 -14.04
N ASP A 191 -44.75 15.78 -15.14
CA ASP A 191 -43.94 14.90 -15.99
C ASP A 191 -42.45 15.18 -15.73
N ILE A 192 -41.66 14.16 -15.38
CA ILE A 192 -40.23 14.30 -15.00
C ILE A 192 -39.36 13.62 -16.06
N TYR A 193 -38.59 14.42 -16.81
CA TYR A 193 -37.70 13.97 -17.87
C TYR A 193 -36.24 13.91 -17.37
N GLY A 194 -35.72 12.69 -17.20
CA GLY A 194 -34.33 12.45 -16.77
C GLY A 194 -33.64 11.39 -17.63
N ARG A 195 -32.30 11.40 -17.66
CA ARG A 195 -31.49 10.37 -18.36
C ARG A 195 -31.54 8.99 -17.69
N SER A 196 -32.03 8.92 -16.46
CA SER A 196 -32.16 7.69 -15.66
C SER A 196 -33.33 7.86 -14.69
N PRO A 197 -34.09 6.80 -14.37
CA PRO A 197 -35.16 6.88 -13.37
C PRO A 197 -34.58 7.18 -11.99
N ALA A 198 -35.09 8.22 -11.33
CA ALA A 198 -34.66 8.63 -10.01
C ALA A 198 -35.69 8.19 -8.95
N TYR A 199 -35.28 7.33 -8.02
CA TYR A 199 -36.10 6.95 -6.87
C TYR A 199 -36.12 8.09 -5.85
N MET A 200 -37.20 8.87 -5.84
CA MET A 200 -37.38 10.02 -4.93
C MET A 200 -38.17 9.60 -3.68
N THR A 201 -37.46 9.40 -2.56
CA THR A 201 -38.09 9.18 -1.25
C THR A 201 -38.47 10.50 -0.58
N PRO A 202 -39.67 10.64 0.03
CA PRO A 202 -40.04 11.86 0.76
C PRO A 202 -39.11 12.07 1.97
N GLN A 203 -38.46 13.24 2.05
CA GLN A 203 -37.54 13.56 3.15
C GLN A 203 -38.29 14.00 4.42
N LEU A 204 -38.04 13.29 5.53
CA LEU A 204 -38.49 13.69 6.87
C LEU A 204 -37.65 14.87 7.39
N ASN A 205 -38.10 16.09 7.13
CA ASN A 205 -37.43 17.31 7.58
C ASN A 205 -37.74 17.64 9.06
N VAL A 206 -37.05 16.94 9.97
CA VAL A 206 -37.24 17.02 11.43
C VAL A 206 -36.97 18.44 11.97
N THR A 207 -37.83 18.92 12.87
CA THR A 207 -37.69 20.19 13.60
C THR A 207 -36.79 20.04 14.83
N TYR A 208 -35.82 20.96 14.99
CA TYR A 208 -35.02 21.02 16.21
C TYR A 208 -35.85 21.66 17.34
N THR A 209 -36.11 20.88 18.39
CA THR A 209 -36.86 21.31 19.58
C THR A 209 -36.04 22.28 20.45
N GLY A 210 -36.70 22.93 21.42
CA GLY A 210 -36.02 23.80 22.38
C GLY A 210 -34.91 23.10 23.18
N VAL A 211 -35.03 21.79 23.44
CA VAL A 211 -33.97 21.00 24.10
C VAL A 211 -32.77 20.81 23.17
N TRP A 212 -32.99 20.51 21.88
CA TRP A 212 -31.90 20.43 20.90
C TRP A 212 -31.14 21.76 20.77
N ARG A 213 -31.85 22.90 20.72
CA ARG A 213 -31.20 24.22 20.67
C ARG A 213 -30.55 24.63 21.98
N PHE A 214 -31.16 24.31 23.13
CA PHE A 214 -30.52 24.51 24.44
C PHE A 214 -29.23 23.70 24.55
N LEU A 215 -29.22 22.44 24.09
CA LEU A 215 -28.01 21.64 23.96
C LEU A 215 -26.99 22.36 23.05
N PHE A 216 -27.38 22.72 21.82
CA PHE A 216 -26.51 23.45 20.88
C PHE A 216 -25.92 24.76 21.45
N ARG A 217 -26.61 25.46 22.37
CA ARG A 217 -26.08 26.64 23.10
C ARG A 217 -25.27 26.30 24.35
N GLY A 218 -25.62 25.23 25.05
CA GLY A 218 -25.31 25.01 26.46
C GLY A 218 -23.91 24.47 26.74
N GLY A 219 -23.12 24.18 25.70
CA GLY A 219 -21.74 23.73 25.85
C GLY A 219 -20.76 24.54 25.02
N GLY A 220 -19.63 24.93 25.65
CA GLY A 220 -18.37 25.21 24.94
C GLY A 220 -17.82 24.01 24.16
N THR A 221 -18.54 22.88 24.18
CA THR A 221 -18.33 21.64 23.45
C THR A 221 -19.24 21.50 22.21
N TYR A 222 -20.19 22.41 21.96
CA TYR A 222 -21.16 22.22 20.87
C TYR A 222 -20.69 22.58 19.45
N GLY A 223 -19.44 23.04 19.32
CA GLY A 223 -18.69 22.90 18.06
C GLY A 223 -18.48 21.44 17.63
N GLN A 224 -18.58 20.46 18.55
CA GLN A 224 -18.37 19.04 18.25
C GLN A 224 -19.62 18.35 17.64
N ALA A 225 -20.82 18.94 17.74
CA ALA A 225 -22.06 18.34 17.22
C ALA A 225 -22.16 18.28 15.68
N ARG A 226 -21.11 18.70 14.97
CA ARG A 226 -20.91 18.50 13.52
C ARG A 226 -19.72 17.61 13.17
N ILE A 227 -19.01 17.11 14.18
CA ILE A 227 -17.92 16.13 14.08
C ILE A 227 -18.36 14.82 14.78
N LEU A 228 -19.67 14.55 14.73
CA LEU A 228 -20.36 13.37 15.30
C LEU A 228 -20.98 12.46 14.22
N ILE A 229 -20.53 12.63 12.98
CA ILE A 229 -20.46 11.60 11.93
C ILE A 229 -18.98 11.59 11.52
N GLY A 230 -18.12 11.07 12.40
CA GLY A 230 -16.67 11.24 12.25
C GLY A 230 -15.81 10.79 13.44
N ARG A 231 -16.32 10.75 14.68
CA ARG A 231 -15.60 10.16 15.83
C ARG A 231 -16.52 9.47 16.84
N ARG A 232 -16.21 8.19 17.07
CA ARG A 232 -16.40 7.43 18.33
C ARG A 232 -17.82 7.48 18.91
N LEU A 233 -18.72 6.72 18.28
CA LEU A 233 -19.96 6.30 18.93
C LEU A 233 -19.61 5.50 20.20
N ILE A 234 -19.90 6.06 21.38
CA ILE A 234 -19.79 5.37 22.66
C ILE A 234 -21.19 5.02 23.15
N LEU A 235 -21.53 3.73 23.15
CA LEU A 235 -22.75 3.23 23.78
C LEU A 235 -22.36 2.61 25.13
N THR A 236 -22.63 3.36 26.20
CA THR A 236 -22.43 2.95 27.59
C THR A 236 -23.67 2.21 28.09
N THR A 237 -23.55 0.91 28.33
CA THR A 237 -24.48 0.19 29.23
C THR A 237 -23.85 0.08 30.62
N SER A 238 -24.62 -0.36 31.62
CA SER A 238 -24.10 -0.68 32.96
C SER A 238 -23.29 -2.00 33.00
N THR A 239 -22.88 -2.52 31.84
CA THR A 239 -22.17 -3.80 31.70
C THR A 239 -20.97 -3.75 30.76
N MET A 240 -21.03 -2.87 29.75
CA MET A 240 -20.12 -2.88 28.60
C MET A 240 -20.11 -1.52 27.90
N HIS A 241 -18.99 -1.18 27.25
CA HIS A 241 -18.86 0.03 26.43
C HIS A 241 -18.54 -0.36 24.98
N ILE A 242 -19.40 0.02 24.03
CA ILE A 242 -19.10 -0.13 22.60
C ILE A 242 -18.35 1.12 22.14
N ILE A 243 -17.27 0.94 21.37
CA ILE A 243 -16.46 1.99 20.75
C ILE A 243 -16.34 1.71 19.25
N LYS A 244 -16.59 2.71 18.40
CA LYS A 244 -16.32 2.65 16.95
C LYS A 244 -15.24 3.67 16.52
N PRO A 245 -13.97 3.26 16.37
CA PRO A 245 -12.89 4.17 15.97
C PRO A 245 -12.92 4.43 14.46
N GLU A 246 -13.56 5.52 14.03
CA GLU A 246 -13.77 5.80 12.60
C GLU A 246 -12.49 6.02 11.77
N TRP A 247 -11.37 6.36 12.43
CA TRP A 247 -10.06 6.51 11.80
C TRP A 247 -9.33 5.18 11.55
N VAL A 248 -9.73 4.08 12.20
CA VAL A 248 -9.25 2.72 11.91
C VAL A 248 -10.01 2.22 10.68
N CYS A 249 -9.57 2.64 9.50
CA CYS A 249 -10.14 2.20 8.24
C CYS A 249 -9.12 2.16 7.09
N HIS A 250 -9.48 1.40 6.06
CA HIS A 250 -8.80 1.36 4.78
C HIS A 250 -9.57 2.22 3.78
N LEU A 251 -8.87 2.94 2.91
CA LEU A 251 -9.45 3.88 1.95
C LEU A 251 -9.05 3.47 0.53
N ASN A 252 -10.04 3.28 -0.33
CA ASN A 252 -9.80 3.04 -1.75
C ASN A 252 -9.50 4.34 -2.51
N ASP A 253 -9.06 4.21 -3.77
CA ASP A 253 -8.70 5.32 -4.68
C ASP A 253 -9.79 6.39 -4.88
N LYS A 254 -11.02 6.12 -4.45
CA LYS A 254 -12.19 7.02 -4.53
C LYS A 254 -12.53 7.67 -3.18
N GLY A 255 -11.65 7.54 -2.18
CA GLY A 255 -11.81 8.11 -0.84
C GLY A 255 -12.92 7.48 0.01
N LYS A 256 -13.41 6.28 -0.36
CA LYS A 256 -14.41 5.54 0.42
C LYS A 256 -13.75 4.46 1.27
N LYS A 257 -14.38 4.13 2.41
CA LYS A 257 -13.98 2.98 3.23
C LYS A 257 -14.01 1.70 2.40
N ALA A 258 -12.97 0.87 2.55
CA ALA A 258 -12.83 -0.43 1.91
C ALA A 258 -13.14 -1.55 2.91
N PRO A 259 -13.75 -2.67 2.51
CA PRO A 259 -14.02 -3.82 3.37
C PRO A 259 -12.76 -4.30 4.11
N ILE A 260 -12.88 -4.50 5.44
CA ILE A 260 -11.81 -5.05 6.28
C ILE A 260 -12.13 -6.53 6.51
N TYR A 261 -11.42 -7.41 5.81
CA TYR A 261 -11.69 -8.84 5.79
C TYR A 261 -11.18 -9.59 7.03
N SER A 262 -10.15 -9.06 7.68
CA SER A 262 -9.55 -9.70 8.87
C SER A 262 -8.85 -8.70 9.77
N LEU A 263 -8.83 -9.01 11.08
CA LEU A 263 -8.06 -8.29 12.07
C LEU A 263 -7.45 -9.21 13.14
N HIS A 264 -6.40 -8.73 13.80
CA HIS A 264 -5.83 -9.41 14.95
C HIS A 264 -5.17 -8.44 15.94
N VAL A 265 -5.43 -8.62 17.23
CA VAL A 265 -4.65 -7.95 18.28
C VAL A 265 -3.29 -8.65 18.41
N HIS A 266 -2.23 -7.89 18.62
CA HIS A 266 -0.89 -8.41 18.85
C HIS A 266 -0.78 -8.99 20.29
N PRO A 267 -0.03 -10.08 20.54
CA PRO A 267 0.02 -10.75 21.85
C PRO A 267 0.46 -9.91 23.06
N ASP A 268 1.09 -8.75 22.83
CA ASP A 268 1.48 -7.79 23.88
C ASP A 268 0.36 -6.79 24.26
N GLY A 269 -0.76 -6.78 23.52
CA GLY A 269 -1.85 -5.82 23.71
C GLY A 269 -1.58 -4.39 23.21
N THR A 270 -0.47 -4.11 22.50
CA THR A 270 -0.11 -2.75 22.07
C THR A 270 -0.53 -2.40 20.63
N ARG A 271 -0.70 -3.41 19.77
CA ARG A 271 -1.01 -3.22 18.33
C ARG A 271 -2.29 -3.93 17.89
N LEU A 272 -2.99 -3.32 16.94
CA LEU A 272 -4.01 -3.96 16.10
C LEU A 272 -3.47 -4.05 14.66
N VAL A 273 -3.61 -5.21 14.00
CA VAL A 273 -3.42 -5.33 12.55
C VAL A 273 -4.76 -5.49 11.84
N THR A 274 -4.90 -4.87 10.66
CA THR A 274 -6.07 -5.01 9.77
C THR A 274 -5.63 -5.33 8.34
N GLY A 275 -6.33 -6.27 7.68
CA GLY A 275 -6.21 -6.59 6.25
C GLY A 275 -7.52 -6.28 5.52
N ALA A 276 -7.42 -5.73 4.31
CA ALA A 276 -8.56 -5.17 3.60
C ALA A 276 -8.46 -5.30 2.06
N GLN A 277 -9.51 -4.85 1.38
CA GLN A 277 -9.62 -4.86 -0.10
C GLN A 277 -8.62 -3.95 -0.83
N ASP A 278 -7.95 -3.00 -0.14
CA ASP A 278 -7.02 -2.04 -0.76
C ASP A 278 -5.59 -2.59 -0.97
N ALA A 279 -5.41 -3.92 -0.86
CA ALA A 279 -4.14 -4.64 -0.91
C ALA A 279 -3.09 -4.22 0.14
N LYS A 280 -3.50 -3.43 1.14
CA LYS A 280 -2.65 -3.01 2.25
C LYS A 280 -2.92 -3.83 3.51
N VAL A 281 -1.88 -3.98 4.30
CA VAL A 281 -1.96 -4.38 5.70
C VAL A 281 -1.60 -3.15 6.54
N LYS A 282 -2.46 -2.78 7.49
CA LYS A 282 -2.22 -1.63 8.37
C LYS A 282 -2.05 -2.07 9.82
N ILE A 283 -1.10 -1.46 10.51
CA ILE A 283 -0.83 -1.63 11.94
C ILE A 283 -1.17 -0.32 12.65
N TRP A 284 -1.99 -0.42 13.68
CA TRP A 284 -2.52 0.68 14.48
C TRP A 284 -2.11 0.53 15.94
N ASN A 285 -1.95 1.65 16.63
CA ASN A 285 -1.72 1.68 18.07
C ASN A 285 -3.04 1.43 18.82
N LEU A 286 -3.05 0.46 19.74
CA LEU A 286 -4.26 0.08 20.49
C LEU A 286 -4.66 1.13 21.54
N ALA A 287 -3.70 1.85 22.12
CA ALA A 287 -3.93 2.74 23.25
C ALA A 287 -4.91 3.89 22.96
N PRO A 288 -4.79 4.68 21.86
CA PRO A 288 -5.80 5.69 21.49
C PRO A 288 -7.13 5.10 20.96
N ILE A 289 -7.19 3.80 20.69
CA ILE A 289 -8.46 3.12 20.39
C ILE A 289 -9.23 2.83 21.69
N LEU A 290 -8.54 2.35 22.71
CA LEU A 290 -9.11 1.98 24.00
C LEU A 290 -9.39 3.22 24.87
N ASN A 291 -8.41 4.10 25.05
CA ASN A 291 -8.54 5.31 25.87
C ASN A 291 -9.04 6.50 25.04
N ALA A 292 -9.86 7.36 25.65
CA ALA A 292 -10.45 8.53 24.97
C ALA A 292 -9.56 9.78 25.06
N ASP A 293 -8.80 9.91 26.15
CA ASP A 293 -7.92 11.04 26.40
C ASP A 293 -6.64 10.93 25.55
N GLU A 294 -6.11 9.72 25.36
CA GLU A 294 -5.00 9.44 24.44
C GLU A 294 -5.36 9.56 22.95
N ASP A 295 -6.65 9.60 22.58
CA ASP A 295 -7.06 10.03 21.22
C ASP A 295 -6.99 11.56 21.09
N GLN A 296 -7.07 12.32 22.19
CA GLN A 296 -7.01 13.79 22.15
C GLN A 296 -5.58 14.35 22.19
N ASP A 297 -4.61 13.57 22.65
CA ASP A 297 -3.19 13.93 22.58
C ASP A 297 -2.72 14.04 21.12
N VAL A 298 -1.96 15.09 20.83
CA VAL A 298 -1.45 15.45 19.51
C VAL A 298 -0.21 14.63 19.15
N ASP A 299 0.59 14.22 20.14
CA ASP A 299 1.78 13.38 19.95
C ASP A 299 1.44 11.87 19.87
N SER A 300 0.16 11.50 20.10
CA SER A 300 -0.34 10.14 20.07
C SER A 300 -0.32 9.53 18.65
N LYS A 301 0.63 8.61 18.43
CA LYS A 301 0.86 7.95 17.14
C LYS A 301 -0.18 6.85 16.89
N ARG A 302 -1.32 7.26 16.31
CA ARG A 302 -2.49 6.40 15.99
C ARG A 302 -2.20 5.29 14.95
N HIS A 303 -1.56 5.67 13.84
CA HIS A 303 -1.13 4.76 12.78
C HIS A 303 0.36 4.45 12.95
N LEU A 304 0.74 3.17 12.88
CA LEU A 304 2.12 2.72 13.10
C LEU A 304 2.82 2.33 11.80
N CYS A 305 2.17 1.55 10.94
CA CYS A 305 2.76 1.12 9.67
C CYS A 305 1.70 0.72 8.64
N THR A 306 1.84 1.20 7.41
CA THR A 306 1.16 0.67 6.22
C THR A 306 2.16 -0.18 5.42
N MET A 307 1.78 -1.43 5.12
CA MET A 307 2.54 -2.40 4.34
C MET A 307 1.76 -2.76 3.06
N SER A 308 2.45 -2.84 1.91
CA SER A 308 1.81 -3.00 0.59
C SER A 308 2.64 -3.86 -0.37
N LEU A 309 2.88 -5.12 0.00
CA LEU A 309 3.57 -6.12 -0.85
C LEU A 309 2.63 -7.19 -1.44
N HIS A 310 1.36 -7.23 -1.03
CA HIS A 310 0.34 -8.03 -1.70
C HIS A 310 -0.16 -7.31 -2.95
N ASN A 311 -0.59 -8.07 -3.95
CA ASN A 311 -1.06 -7.57 -5.24
C ASN A 311 -2.61 -7.54 -5.36
N GLY A 312 -3.33 -7.89 -4.30
CA GLY A 312 -4.80 -7.83 -4.22
C GLY A 312 -5.28 -7.88 -2.77
N ALA A 313 -6.57 -8.09 -2.55
CA ALA A 313 -7.20 -8.03 -1.23
C ALA A 313 -6.53 -8.96 -0.21
N VAL A 314 -6.28 -8.44 1.00
CA VAL A 314 -5.76 -9.23 2.13
C VAL A 314 -6.95 -9.79 2.90
N LEU A 315 -7.13 -11.10 2.83
CA LEU A 315 -8.31 -11.82 3.32
C LEU A 315 -8.16 -12.34 4.75
N CYS A 316 -6.93 -12.59 5.20
CA CYS A 316 -6.63 -13.04 6.55
C CYS A 316 -5.31 -12.43 7.08
N VAL A 317 -5.28 -12.04 8.36
CA VAL A 317 -4.10 -11.54 9.06
C VAL A 317 -4.05 -12.14 10.46
N LYS A 318 -2.96 -12.83 10.86
CA LYS A 318 -2.79 -13.36 12.23
C LYS A 318 -1.34 -13.26 12.71
N TRP A 319 -1.18 -12.82 13.95
CA TRP A 319 0.11 -12.72 14.65
C TRP A 319 0.59 -14.09 15.15
N SER A 320 1.90 -14.32 15.15
CA SER A 320 2.51 -15.48 15.83
C SER A 320 2.27 -15.41 17.34
N ASN A 321 2.04 -16.54 17.99
CA ASN A 321 1.79 -16.62 19.43
C ASN A 321 3.00 -16.17 20.27
N GLY A 322 2.82 -15.89 21.56
CA GLY A 322 3.90 -15.50 22.46
C GLY A 322 4.40 -14.08 22.22
N GLU A 323 5.57 -13.90 21.61
CA GLU A 323 6.20 -12.58 21.43
C GLU A 323 5.66 -11.75 20.26
N GLY A 324 4.81 -12.31 19.39
CA GLY A 324 4.31 -11.60 18.20
C GLY A 324 5.36 -11.34 17.10
N LYS A 325 6.54 -11.97 17.19
CA LYS A 325 7.71 -11.78 16.31
C LYS A 325 7.38 -11.76 14.82
N TYR A 326 6.44 -12.58 14.38
CA TYR A 326 6.02 -12.67 12.98
C TYR A 326 4.53 -12.35 12.82
N LEU A 327 4.21 -11.70 11.71
CA LEU A 327 2.85 -11.57 11.19
C LEU A 327 2.73 -12.44 9.94
N ALA A 328 1.68 -13.24 9.84
CA ALA A 328 1.32 -13.92 8.60
C ALA A 328 0.04 -13.30 8.01
N THR A 329 0.05 -13.04 6.70
CA THR A 329 -1.09 -12.47 5.98
C THR A 329 -1.35 -13.23 4.68
N GLY A 330 -2.60 -13.65 4.45
CA GLY A 330 -3.03 -14.31 3.21
C GLY A 330 -3.95 -13.43 2.37
N SER A 331 -3.92 -13.62 1.06
CA SER A 331 -4.55 -12.73 0.06
C SER A 331 -5.15 -13.52 -1.10
N ASP A 332 -6.02 -12.85 -1.87
CA ASP A 332 -6.45 -13.29 -3.21
C ASP A 332 -5.27 -13.41 -4.22
N ASP A 333 -4.10 -12.84 -3.92
CA ASP A 333 -2.86 -13.05 -4.71
C ASP A 333 -2.21 -14.45 -4.53
N MET A 334 -2.99 -15.42 -4.02
CA MET A 334 -2.70 -16.85 -3.86
C MET A 334 -1.51 -17.17 -2.94
N ILE A 335 -1.14 -16.21 -2.09
CA ILE A 335 0.14 -16.19 -1.38
C ILE A 335 -0.06 -15.80 0.08
N VAL A 336 0.71 -16.43 0.97
CA VAL A 336 0.91 -15.94 2.34
C VAL A 336 2.23 -15.17 2.42
N MET A 337 2.19 -13.96 2.99
CA MET A 337 3.37 -13.16 3.27
C MET A 337 3.70 -13.24 4.76
N ILE A 338 4.97 -13.47 5.10
CA ILE A 338 5.49 -13.42 6.47
C ILE A 338 6.24 -12.11 6.66
N TRP A 339 5.84 -11.32 7.66
CA TRP A 339 6.44 -10.03 7.99
C TRP A 339 7.14 -10.08 9.35
N GLN A 340 8.18 -9.25 9.49
CA GLN A 340 8.90 -9.04 10.76
C GLN A 340 9.20 -7.55 10.95
N LEU A 341 9.12 -7.09 12.21
CA LEU A 341 9.54 -5.75 12.61
C LEU A 341 11.04 -5.56 12.42
N ASP A 342 11.45 -4.57 11.64
CA ASP A 342 12.84 -4.21 11.46
C ASP A 342 13.31 -3.19 12.50
N ARG A 343 13.87 -3.70 13.60
CA ARG A 343 14.47 -2.88 14.66
C ARG A 343 15.88 -2.35 14.32
N THR A 344 16.45 -2.70 13.16
CA THR A 344 17.80 -2.24 12.75
C THR A 344 17.77 -0.94 11.94
N SER A 345 16.58 -0.54 11.46
CA SER A 345 16.37 0.69 10.71
C SER A 345 15.96 1.86 11.62
N GLU A 346 16.93 2.59 12.17
CA GLU A 346 16.70 3.95 12.71
C GLU A 346 16.38 4.97 11.60
N ALA A 347 16.45 4.59 10.32
CA ALA A 347 15.98 5.41 9.22
C ALA A 347 14.48 5.70 9.37
N TRP A 348 14.14 6.98 9.44
CA TRP A 348 12.79 7.49 9.63
C TRP A 348 11.83 6.87 8.61
N GLY A 349 10.70 6.35 9.08
CA GLY A 349 9.75 5.60 8.25
C GLY A 349 9.15 6.47 7.15
N GLY A 350 9.70 6.32 5.94
CA GLY A 350 9.20 7.00 4.76
C GLY A 350 7.73 6.67 4.52
N SER A 351 6.92 7.69 4.26
CA SER A 351 5.57 7.47 3.73
C SER A 351 5.67 6.70 2.41
N SER A 352 4.87 5.65 2.25
CA SER A 352 4.75 4.97 0.96
C SER A 352 4.30 5.98 -0.09
N PHE A 353 5.11 6.18 -1.12
CA PHE A 353 5.00 7.35 -2.00
C PHE A 353 3.63 7.42 -2.70
N GLY A 354 2.86 8.47 -2.40
CA GLY A 354 1.48 8.65 -2.88
C GLY A 354 0.38 8.14 -1.92
N SER A 355 0.73 7.57 -0.77
CA SER A 355 -0.24 7.15 0.24
C SER A 355 -0.83 8.34 1.02
N SER A 356 -2.14 8.29 1.27
CA SER A 356 -2.86 9.21 2.16
C SER A 356 -2.56 8.98 3.65
N ASP A 357 -1.94 7.85 3.99
CA ASP A 357 -1.91 7.29 5.35
C ASP A 357 -0.78 7.85 6.25
N GLY A 358 -0.03 8.84 5.76
CA GLY A 358 1.04 9.53 6.49
C GLY A 358 2.40 8.80 6.45
N PRO A 359 3.40 9.28 7.20
CA PRO A 359 4.67 8.57 7.39
C PRO A 359 4.46 7.32 8.26
N ASN A 360 5.26 6.28 8.00
CA ASN A 360 5.30 5.11 8.88
C ASN A 360 6.09 5.47 10.16
N VAL A 361 5.61 4.99 11.31
CA VAL A 361 6.30 5.10 12.61
C VAL A 361 7.23 3.92 12.83
N GLU A 362 6.82 2.75 12.32
CA GLU A 362 7.56 1.50 12.39
C GLU A 362 7.85 0.96 10.99
N ASN A 363 9.00 0.31 10.85
CA ASN A 363 9.38 -0.35 9.60
C ASN A 363 9.15 -1.86 9.73
N TRP A 364 8.21 -2.40 8.97
CA TRP A 364 7.93 -3.84 8.86
C TRP A 364 8.31 -4.34 7.48
N ARG A 365 9.06 -5.45 7.40
CA ARG A 365 9.56 -6.01 6.15
C ARG A 365 9.02 -7.43 5.90
N GLY A 366 8.69 -7.73 4.65
CA GLY A 366 8.40 -9.10 4.22
C GLY A 366 9.70 -9.93 4.26
N VAL A 367 9.70 -11.00 5.04
CA VAL A 367 10.85 -11.90 5.24
C VAL A 367 10.77 -13.13 4.33
N LYS A 368 9.57 -13.67 4.12
CA LYS A 368 9.35 -14.82 3.24
C LYS A 368 7.98 -14.73 2.57
N ARG A 369 7.92 -15.12 1.29
CA ARG A 369 6.71 -15.21 0.47
C ARG A 369 6.39 -16.68 0.25
N LEU A 370 5.24 -17.13 0.77
CA LEU A 370 4.80 -18.53 0.71
C LEU A 370 3.86 -18.70 -0.48
N SER A 371 4.43 -19.08 -1.61
CA SER A 371 3.69 -19.42 -2.83
C SER A 371 3.38 -20.91 -2.88
N GLY A 372 2.14 -21.28 -3.16
CA GLY A 372 1.74 -22.67 -3.30
C GLY A 372 0.25 -22.91 -3.53
N HIS A 373 -0.61 -21.98 -3.12
CA HIS A 373 -2.04 -22.07 -3.41
C HIS A 373 -2.31 -21.76 -4.89
N GLU A 374 -3.37 -22.36 -5.42
CA GLU A 374 -3.86 -22.17 -6.80
C GLU A 374 -5.08 -21.23 -6.85
N SER A 375 -5.49 -20.70 -5.70
CA SER A 375 -6.64 -19.81 -5.50
C SER A 375 -6.48 -18.97 -4.22
N ASP A 376 -7.44 -18.11 -3.93
CA ASP A 376 -7.41 -17.14 -2.83
C ASP A 376 -7.14 -17.80 -1.46
N VAL A 377 -6.25 -17.22 -0.64
CA VAL A 377 -5.96 -17.73 0.70
C VAL A 377 -6.97 -17.19 1.71
N THR A 378 -7.90 -18.05 2.15
CA THR A 378 -9.04 -17.67 2.99
C THR A 378 -8.68 -17.47 4.45
N ASP A 379 -7.79 -18.29 4.99
CA ASP A 379 -7.39 -18.29 6.40
C ASP A 379 -5.94 -18.73 6.61
N VAL A 380 -5.33 -18.23 7.68
CA VAL A 380 -3.97 -18.53 8.10
C VAL A 380 -3.93 -18.56 9.63
N SER A 381 -3.36 -19.61 10.23
CA SER A 381 -3.40 -19.82 11.67
C SER A 381 -2.07 -20.36 12.21
N TRP A 382 -1.62 -19.87 13.36
CA TRP A 382 -0.36 -20.27 14.01
C TRP A 382 -0.59 -21.32 15.10
N SER A 383 0.20 -22.40 15.09
CA SER A 383 0.20 -23.40 16.18
C SER A 383 0.61 -22.75 17.53
N PRO A 384 0.17 -23.29 18.69
CA PRO A 384 0.36 -22.61 19.98
C PRO A 384 1.82 -22.29 20.31
N GLU A 385 2.72 -23.23 20.00
CA GLU A 385 4.17 -23.13 20.24
C GLU A 385 4.94 -22.55 19.03
N ASN A 386 4.24 -22.01 18.02
CA ASN A 386 4.77 -21.51 16.73
C ASN A 386 5.66 -22.52 15.94
N THR A 387 5.54 -23.82 16.19
CA THR A 387 6.29 -24.86 15.46
C THR A 387 5.84 -24.98 14.00
N TYR A 388 4.54 -24.77 13.76
CA TYR A 388 3.90 -24.79 12.45
C TYR A 388 2.99 -23.58 12.22
N LEU A 389 2.84 -23.23 10.96
CA LEU A 389 1.87 -22.29 10.41
C LEU A 389 1.00 -23.04 9.40
N ALA A 390 -0.33 -22.90 9.46
CA ALA A 390 -1.25 -23.49 8.49
C ALA A 390 -1.90 -22.39 7.63
N SER A 391 -2.07 -22.65 6.34
CA SER A 391 -2.80 -21.79 5.41
C SER A 391 -3.84 -22.59 4.62
N ALA A 392 -5.04 -22.03 4.44
CA ALA A 392 -6.16 -22.63 3.73
C ALA A 392 -6.57 -21.76 2.53
N GLY A 393 -6.99 -22.40 1.44
CA GLY A 393 -7.39 -21.69 0.21
C GLY A 393 -8.71 -22.14 -0.40
N LEU A 394 -9.21 -21.33 -1.34
CA LEU A 394 -10.28 -21.68 -2.27
C LEU A 394 -9.84 -22.69 -3.36
N ASP A 395 -8.66 -23.30 -3.21
CA ASP A 395 -8.16 -24.43 -4.01
C ASP A 395 -8.41 -25.79 -3.32
N SER A 396 -9.24 -25.80 -2.27
CA SER A 396 -9.56 -26.95 -1.41
C SER A 396 -8.38 -27.54 -0.64
N LYS A 397 -7.21 -26.88 -0.66
CA LYS A 397 -5.97 -27.35 -0.05
C LYS A 397 -5.67 -26.61 1.25
N ILE A 398 -4.98 -27.31 2.14
CA ILE A 398 -4.33 -26.74 3.33
C ILE A 398 -2.83 -27.02 3.20
N PHE A 399 -1.98 -26.01 3.37
CA PHE A 399 -0.53 -26.21 3.51
C PHE A 399 -0.09 -25.99 4.94
N ILE A 400 0.79 -26.87 5.40
CA ILE A 400 1.51 -26.72 6.66
C ILE A 400 2.93 -26.27 6.34
N TRP A 401 3.38 -25.21 7.01
CA TRP A 401 4.70 -24.62 6.87
C TRP A 401 5.45 -24.70 8.20
N ASP A 402 6.77 -24.90 8.17
CA ASP A 402 7.63 -24.80 9.35
C ASP A 402 7.62 -23.35 9.88
N GLY A 403 7.28 -23.15 11.16
CA GLY A 403 7.22 -21.80 11.76
C GLY A 403 8.57 -21.11 11.97
N LYS A 404 9.69 -21.80 11.70
CA LYS A 404 11.06 -21.27 11.76
C LYS A 404 11.65 -20.98 10.39
N THR A 405 11.55 -21.90 9.43
CA THR A 405 12.13 -21.71 8.07
C THR A 405 11.11 -21.24 7.04
N PHE A 406 9.82 -21.44 7.29
CA PHE A 406 8.71 -21.24 6.37
C PHE A 406 8.82 -22.03 5.06
N ASP A 407 9.38 -23.24 5.13
CA ASP A 407 9.30 -24.23 4.06
C ASP A 407 8.07 -25.13 4.25
N ARG A 408 7.49 -25.62 3.16
CA ARG A 408 6.27 -26.45 3.20
C ARG A 408 6.59 -27.86 3.73
N VAL A 409 5.97 -28.22 4.84
CA VAL A 409 6.06 -29.53 5.49
C VAL A 409 5.17 -30.55 4.79
N ILE A 410 3.89 -30.21 4.57
CA ILE A 410 2.92 -31.10 3.95
C ILE A 410 1.76 -30.32 3.28
N THR A 411 1.07 -30.99 2.36
CA THR A 411 -0.20 -30.57 1.76
C THR A 411 -1.30 -31.50 2.26
N LEU A 412 -2.45 -30.95 2.68
CA LEU A 412 -3.65 -31.70 3.03
C LEU A 412 -4.74 -31.35 2.00
N ASP A 413 -5.25 -32.35 1.29
CA ASP A 413 -6.09 -32.19 0.10
C ASP A 413 -7.34 -33.10 0.08
N GLN A 414 -7.72 -33.65 1.24
CA GLN A 414 -8.92 -34.52 1.35
C GLN A 414 -10.25 -33.75 1.33
N HIS A 415 -10.26 -32.44 1.58
CA HIS A 415 -11.47 -31.62 1.48
C HIS A 415 -11.98 -31.57 0.03
N GLN A 416 -13.29 -31.78 -0.14
CA GLN A 416 -13.94 -31.84 -1.46
C GLN A 416 -14.51 -30.48 -1.90
N GLY A 417 -14.24 -29.42 -1.12
CA GLY A 417 -14.69 -28.06 -1.35
C GLY A 417 -13.76 -27.03 -0.73
N PHE A 418 -14.08 -25.77 -0.96
CA PHE A 418 -13.23 -24.66 -0.54
C PHE A 418 -13.08 -24.60 0.99
N VAL A 419 -11.84 -24.58 1.48
CA VAL A 419 -11.57 -24.45 2.92
C VAL A 419 -11.71 -22.98 3.29
N LYS A 420 -12.55 -22.68 4.30
CA LYS A 420 -12.98 -21.32 4.66
C LYS A 420 -12.63 -20.92 6.10
N GLY A 421 -11.98 -21.80 6.86
CA GLY A 421 -11.38 -21.45 8.15
C GLY A 421 -10.52 -22.55 8.78
N LEU A 422 -9.61 -22.13 9.67
CA LEU A 422 -8.64 -22.99 10.38
C LEU A 422 -8.54 -22.62 11.87
N THR A 423 -8.42 -23.62 12.76
CA THR A 423 -8.09 -23.36 14.17
C THR A 423 -7.24 -24.48 14.78
N TRP A 424 -6.21 -24.11 15.56
CA TRP A 424 -5.32 -25.07 16.20
C TRP A 424 -5.82 -25.45 17.60
N ASP A 425 -5.59 -26.72 17.97
CA ASP A 425 -5.72 -27.20 19.34
C ASP A 425 -4.70 -26.51 20.27
N PRO A 426 -5.10 -25.90 21.40
CA PRO A 426 -4.17 -25.31 22.37
C PRO A 426 -3.24 -26.33 23.04
N VAL A 427 -3.56 -27.63 22.99
CA VAL A 427 -2.72 -28.74 23.44
C VAL A 427 -1.66 -29.11 22.38
N GLY A 428 -1.83 -28.66 21.13
CA GLY A 428 -0.91 -28.92 20.02
C GLY A 428 -0.96 -30.34 19.44
N LYS A 429 -2.08 -31.06 19.57
CA LYS A 429 -2.28 -32.41 18.99
C LYS A 429 -3.11 -32.43 17.72
N TYR A 430 -4.02 -31.46 17.54
CA TYR A 430 -4.94 -31.40 16.42
C TYR A 430 -4.98 -30.05 15.70
N LEU A 431 -5.31 -30.08 14.42
CA LEU A 431 -5.73 -28.93 13.62
C LEU A 431 -7.17 -29.19 13.18
N ALA A 432 -8.07 -28.21 13.30
CA ALA A 432 -9.41 -28.31 12.75
C ALA A 432 -9.56 -27.38 11.54
N SER A 433 -10.20 -27.88 10.47
CA SER A 433 -10.51 -27.12 9.26
C SER A 433 -11.98 -27.25 8.89
N GLN A 434 -12.57 -26.19 8.34
CA GLN A 434 -13.97 -26.19 7.89
C GLN A 434 -14.07 -25.80 6.42
N SER A 435 -14.90 -26.53 5.68
CA SER A 435 -15.02 -26.43 4.23
C SER A 435 -16.46 -26.19 3.78
N ASP A 436 -16.61 -25.73 2.53
CA ASP A 436 -17.90 -25.61 1.85
C ASP A 436 -18.51 -26.96 1.43
N ASP A 437 -17.73 -28.06 1.48
CA ASP A 437 -18.22 -29.44 1.33
C ASP A 437 -19.14 -29.92 2.47
N LYS A 438 -19.35 -29.08 3.50
CA LYS A 438 -20.16 -29.33 4.70
C LYS A 438 -19.52 -30.28 5.72
N SER A 439 -18.21 -30.45 5.68
CA SER A 439 -17.43 -31.09 6.75
C SER A 439 -16.67 -30.09 7.62
N VAL A 440 -16.44 -30.50 8.87
CA VAL A 440 -15.25 -30.13 9.65
C VAL A 440 -14.36 -31.35 9.74
N LEU A 441 -13.10 -31.22 9.32
CA LEU A 441 -12.09 -32.27 9.46
C LEU A 441 -11.16 -31.95 10.64
N ILE A 442 -10.88 -32.97 11.45
CA ILE A 442 -9.92 -32.90 12.55
C ILE A 442 -8.68 -33.70 12.14
N TRP A 443 -7.55 -33.01 11.96
CA TRP A 443 -6.27 -33.57 11.53
C TRP A 443 -5.36 -33.81 12.74
N ARG A 444 -4.73 -34.98 12.82
CA ARG A 444 -3.77 -35.31 13.88
C ARG A 444 -2.36 -34.84 13.49
N ILE A 445 -1.69 -34.07 14.34
CA ILE A 445 -0.42 -33.39 14.00
C ILE A 445 0.78 -34.35 13.91
N THR A 446 0.67 -35.59 14.41
CA THR A 446 1.77 -36.58 14.42
C THR A 446 2.05 -37.22 13.07
N ASP A 447 1.03 -37.35 12.24
CA ASP A 447 1.02 -38.11 10.98
C ASP A 447 0.26 -37.37 9.86
N TRP A 448 -0.50 -36.32 10.21
CA TRP A 448 -1.36 -35.52 9.34
C TRP A 448 -2.52 -36.30 8.72
N GLU A 449 -2.94 -37.40 9.36
CA GLU A 449 -4.15 -38.12 8.99
C GLU A 449 -5.41 -37.46 9.60
N VAL A 450 -6.57 -37.73 9.00
CA VAL A 450 -7.88 -37.32 9.53
C VAL A 450 -8.26 -38.25 10.68
N GLU A 451 -8.42 -37.70 11.88
CA GLU A 451 -8.92 -38.41 13.07
C GLU A 451 -10.45 -38.61 12.98
N VAL A 452 -11.18 -37.61 12.50
CA VAL A 452 -12.64 -37.63 12.36
C VAL A 452 -13.13 -36.58 11.35
N GLU A 453 -14.24 -36.91 10.68
CA GLU A 453 -15.06 -36.01 9.86
C GLU A 453 -16.39 -35.73 10.57
N VAL A 454 -16.76 -34.45 10.73
CA VAL A 454 -18.01 -34.02 11.38
C VAL A 454 -18.89 -33.28 10.36
N THR A 455 -20.01 -33.89 9.98
CA THR A 455 -20.95 -33.37 8.95
C THR A 455 -22.37 -33.09 9.47
N GLU A 456 -22.81 -33.75 10.56
CA GLU A 456 -24.19 -33.69 11.06
C GLU A 456 -24.75 -32.25 11.22
N PRO A 457 -24.03 -31.25 11.79
CA PRO A 457 -24.54 -29.89 11.97
C PRO A 457 -24.61 -29.06 10.68
N PHE A 458 -23.98 -29.52 9.60
CA PHE A 458 -23.72 -28.72 8.41
C PHE A 458 -24.53 -29.18 7.19
N VAL A 459 -25.24 -30.30 7.27
CA VAL A 459 -26.06 -30.87 6.16
C VAL A 459 -26.97 -29.81 5.52
N GLN A 460 -27.60 -28.96 6.33
CA GLN A 460 -28.51 -27.89 5.89
C GLN A 460 -27.82 -26.52 5.67
N SER A 461 -26.51 -26.41 5.87
CA SER A 461 -25.75 -25.16 5.66
C SER A 461 -25.77 -24.70 4.20
N SER A 462 -25.72 -23.38 4.00
CA SER A 462 -25.59 -22.75 2.68
C SER A 462 -24.12 -22.44 2.37
N GLY A 463 -23.71 -22.61 1.11
CA GLY A 463 -22.37 -22.20 0.65
C GLY A 463 -22.19 -20.67 0.49
N THR A 464 -23.14 -19.88 0.98
CA THR A 464 -23.22 -18.42 0.76
C THR A 464 -22.34 -17.58 1.68
N THR A 465 -21.74 -18.17 2.71
CA THR A 465 -20.75 -17.50 3.58
C THR A 465 -19.37 -17.51 2.90
N PHE A 466 -18.68 -16.38 2.87
CA PHE A 466 -17.32 -16.32 2.28
C PHE A 466 -16.27 -16.87 3.24
N PHE A 467 -16.35 -16.48 4.52
CA PHE A 467 -15.54 -17.02 5.61
C PHE A 467 -16.35 -17.99 6.48
N ARG A 468 -15.65 -18.88 7.19
CA ARG A 468 -16.20 -19.74 8.23
C ARG A 468 -15.18 -19.82 9.37
N ARG A 469 -15.03 -18.76 10.18
CA ARG A 469 -13.99 -18.72 11.24
C ARG A 469 -14.41 -19.57 12.43
N LEU A 470 -13.59 -20.56 12.77
CA LEU A 470 -13.74 -21.44 13.95
C LEU A 470 -12.70 -21.12 15.02
N SER A 471 -13.03 -21.43 16.26
CA SER A 471 -12.18 -21.17 17.42
C SER A 471 -12.19 -22.35 18.39
N TRP A 472 -11.00 -22.78 18.82
CA TRP A 472 -10.85 -23.69 19.96
C TRP A 472 -11.00 -22.93 21.28
N SER A 473 -11.59 -23.56 22.27
CA SER A 473 -11.70 -23.06 23.65
C SER A 473 -10.34 -23.08 24.37
N PRO A 474 -10.08 -22.12 25.30
CA PRO A 474 -8.80 -22.03 26.02
C PRO A 474 -8.55 -23.16 27.04
N ASP A 475 -9.58 -23.94 27.38
CA ASP A 475 -9.48 -25.19 28.17
C ASP A 475 -9.10 -26.41 27.31
N GLY A 476 -9.14 -26.29 25.97
CA GLY A 476 -8.85 -27.35 25.03
C GLY A 476 -9.97 -28.38 24.84
N GLY A 477 -11.12 -28.25 25.50
CA GLY A 477 -12.22 -29.24 25.50
C GLY A 477 -13.25 -29.08 24.38
N HIS A 478 -13.35 -27.91 23.77
CA HIS A 478 -14.40 -27.57 22.80
C HIS A 478 -13.90 -26.82 21.55
N ILE A 479 -14.52 -27.06 20.40
CA ILE A 479 -14.36 -26.26 19.16
C ILE A 479 -15.71 -25.63 18.83
N ALA A 480 -15.77 -24.31 18.68
CA ALA A 480 -16.97 -23.62 18.21
C ALA A 480 -16.85 -23.32 16.70
N THR A 481 -17.90 -23.64 15.95
CA THR A 481 -17.89 -23.68 14.48
C THR A 481 -18.95 -22.75 13.87
N ALA A 482 -18.62 -22.16 12.73
CA ALA A 482 -19.48 -21.25 12.00
C ALA A 482 -20.45 -22.00 11.06
N ASN A 483 -21.48 -21.32 10.55
CA ASN A 483 -22.40 -21.78 9.52
C ASN A 483 -23.02 -23.19 9.77
N ALA A 484 -23.37 -23.50 11.02
CA ALA A 484 -24.12 -24.70 11.40
C ALA A 484 -25.63 -24.44 11.45
N PHE A 485 -26.43 -25.50 11.38
CA PHE A 485 -27.90 -25.43 11.36
C PHE A 485 -28.52 -26.48 12.29
N ASN A 486 -29.48 -26.06 13.12
CA ASN A 486 -30.30 -26.94 13.94
C ASN A 486 -31.74 -26.93 13.40
N GLY A 487 -32.00 -27.82 12.45
CA GLY A 487 -33.12 -27.65 11.52
C GLY A 487 -32.98 -26.33 10.73
N SER A 488 -34.09 -25.68 10.43
CA SER A 488 -34.09 -24.42 9.67
C SER A 488 -33.49 -23.19 10.39
N ILE A 489 -32.91 -23.35 11.59
CA ILE A 489 -32.37 -22.26 12.40
C ILE A 489 -30.84 -22.23 12.30
N PRO A 490 -30.20 -21.11 11.90
CA PRO A 490 -28.76 -20.97 11.89
C PRO A 490 -28.21 -20.87 13.32
N VAL A 491 -27.11 -21.58 13.59
CA VAL A 491 -26.49 -21.68 14.92
C VAL A 491 -24.96 -21.66 14.80
N ALA A 492 -24.27 -21.31 15.88
CA ALA A 492 -22.89 -21.73 16.06
C ALA A 492 -22.89 -23.08 16.78
N SER A 493 -22.29 -24.11 16.19
CA SER A 493 -22.28 -25.46 16.77
C SER A 493 -20.97 -25.72 17.49
N VAL A 494 -21.04 -26.32 18.68
CA VAL A 494 -19.90 -26.56 19.56
C VAL A 494 -19.63 -28.06 19.64
N ILE A 495 -18.52 -28.47 19.03
CA ILE A 495 -18.01 -29.84 19.03
C ILE A 495 -17.24 -30.06 20.34
N THR A 496 -17.47 -31.18 21.03
CA THR A 496 -16.71 -31.56 22.24
C THR A 496 -15.60 -32.54 21.89
N ARG A 497 -14.40 -32.35 22.45
CA ARG A 497 -13.21 -33.15 22.16
C ARG A 497 -13.30 -34.60 22.63
N ASP A 498 -14.00 -34.85 23.73
CA ASP A 498 -14.05 -36.16 24.37
C ASP A 498 -14.88 -37.18 23.55
N ASN A 499 -15.71 -36.73 22.61
CA ASN A 499 -16.53 -37.58 21.73
C ASN A 499 -16.60 -37.16 20.25
N TRP A 500 -16.00 -36.03 19.87
CA TRP A 500 -16.10 -35.36 18.56
C TRP A 500 -17.52 -35.07 18.04
N LYS A 501 -18.51 -35.05 18.95
CA LYS A 501 -19.90 -34.72 18.63
C LYS A 501 -20.21 -33.26 18.89
N ALA A 502 -21.18 -32.79 18.12
CA ALA A 502 -21.67 -31.43 18.08
C ALA A 502 -22.93 -31.25 18.95
N ASP A 503 -22.92 -31.81 20.16
CA ASP A 503 -24.10 -31.95 21.04
C ASP A 503 -24.67 -30.60 21.54
N ILE A 504 -23.94 -29.49 21.33
CA ILE A 504 -24.28 -28.13 21.79
C ILE A 504 -24.46 -27.19 20.59
N SER A 505 -25.55 -26.41 20.58
CA SER A 505 -25.81 -25.37 19.56
C SER A 505 -26.18 -24.03 20.21
N LEU A 506 -25.43 -22.97 19.89
CA LEU A 506 -25.68 -21.61 20.34
C LEU A 506 -26.71 -20.94 19.41
N VAL A 507 -27.90 -20.67 19.94
CA VAL A 507 -29.08 -20.19 19.18
C VAL A 507 -29.35 -18.72 19.50
N GLY A 508 -29.22 -17.83 18.52
CA GLY A 508 -29.49 -16.40 18.71
C GLY A 508 -29.57 -15.52 17.47
N HIS A 509 -29.34 -16.09 16.28
CA HIS A 509 -29.20 -15.35 15.02
C HIS A 509 -30.31 -15.73 14.02
N SER A 510 -30.63 -14.82 13.10
CA SER A 510 -31.63 -15.01 12.02
C SER A 510 -31.00 -15.30 10.66
N ALA A 511 -29.68 -15.19 10.53
CA ALA A 511 -28.90 -15.51 9.34
C ALA A 511 -27.64 -16.34 9.67
N PRO A 512 -26.93 -16.92 8.68
CA PRO A 512 -25.74 -17.74 8.92
C PRO A 512 -24.66 -17.04 9.75
N VAL A 513 -24.10 -17.77 10.71
CA VAL A 513 -22.90 -17.37 11.47
C VAL A 513 -21.68 -17.44 10.54
N GLU A 514 -20.91 -16.36 10.41
CA GLU A 514 -19.65 -16.35 9.62
C GLU A 514 -18.40 -16.50 10.51
N VAL A 515 -18.47 -16.05 11.77
CA VAL A 515 -17.32 -15.98 12.67
C VAL A 515 -17.65 -16.34 14.12
N VAL A 516 -16.77 -17.12 14.74
CA VAL A 516 -16.82 -17.48 16.15
C VAL A 516 -15.43 -17.34 16.79
N ALA A 517 -15.34 -16.73 17.98
CA ALA A 517 -14.09 -16.51 18.69
C ALA A 517 -14.24 -16.71 20.21
N PHE A 518 -13.55 -17.70 20.78
CA PHE A 518 -13.36 -17.84 22.22
C PHE A 518 -12.41 -16.77 22.77
N ASN A 519 -12.67 -16.34 24.00
CA ASN A 519 -11.77 -15.54 24.80
C ASN A 519 -10.51 -16.37 25.14
N PRO A 520 -9.29 -15.80 25.09
CA PRO A 520 -8.06 -16.53 25.43
C PRO A 520 -7.95 -16.92 26.91
N LEU A 521 -8.75 -16.30 27.79
CA LEU A 521 -8.79 -16.59 29.22
C LEU A 521 -9.99 -17.46 29.60
N LEU A 522 -9.80 -18.23 30.67
CA LEU A 522 -10.88 -18.87 31.42
C LEU A 522 -11.26 -17.97 32.60
N PHE A 523 -12.51 -18.05 33.03
CA PHE A 523 -13.04 -17.27 34.16
C PHE A 523 -13.55 -18.21 35.25
N LYS A 524 -13.28 -17.87 36.51
CA LYS A 524 -13.77 -18.62 37.67
C LYS A 524 -15.27 -18.37 37.87
N ILE A 525 -15.97 -19.42 38.27
CA ILE A 525 -17.34 -19.36 38.76
C ILE A 525 -17.35 -19.92 40.17
N THR A 526 -18.20 -19.37 41.05
CA THR A 526 -18.59 -20.04 42.29
C THR A 526 -20.03 -20.47 42.15
N ASP A 527 -20.28 -21.78 42.18
CA ASP A 527 -21.65 -22.32 42.20
C ASP A 527 -22.38 -21.90 43.48
N ALA A 528 -23.71 -21.96 43.48
CA ALA A 528 -24.54 -21.75 44.68
C ALA A 528 -24.24 -22.73 45.84
N SER A 529 -23.45 -23.77 45.58
CA SER A 529 -22.92 -24.74 46.54
C SER A 529 -21.57 -24.35 47.16
N GLY A 530 -20.94 -23.26 46.70
CA GLY A 530 -19.60 -22.83 47.11
C GLY A 530 -18.45 -23.51 46.33
N ASN A 531 -18.74 -24.41 45.40
CA ASN A 531 -17.73 -25.04 44.56
C ASN A 531 -17.17 -24.06 43.51
N ILE A 532 -15.86 -24.05 43.32
CA ILE A 532 -15.20 -23.24 42.29
C ILE A 532 -15.13 -24.04 40.99
N GLY A 533 -15.81 -23.54 39.94
CA GLY A 533 -15.76 -24.05 38.58
C GLY A 533 -15.09 -23.07 37.62
N PHE A 534 -15.01 -23.45 36.34
CA PHE A 534 -14.42 -22.64 35.28
C PHE A 534 -15.37 -22.54 34.08
N THR A 535 -15.38 -21.39 33.40
CA THR A 535 -16.07 -21.19 32.11
C THR A 535 -15.14 -20.54 31.10
N SER A 536 -15.33 -20.92 29.84
CA SER A 536 -14.87 -20.17 28.68
C SER A 536 -15.98 -19.24 28.19
N ILE A 537 -15.58 -18.14 27.53
CA ILE A 537 -16.50 -17.14 26.96
C ILE A 537 -16.33 -17.15 25.44
N CYS A 538 -17.43 -17.15 24.69
CA CYS A 538 -17.46 -17.30 23.24
C CYS A 538 -18.29 -16.19 22.58
N ALA A 539 -17.70 -15.47 21.62
CA ALA A 539 -18.39 -14.49 20.80
C ALA A 539 -18.73 -15.05 19.42
N VAL A 540 -19.92 -14.74 18.93
CA VAL A 540 -20.53 -15.28 17.69
C VAL A 540 -21.06 -14.11 16.86
N GLY A 541 -20.61 -13.98 15.61
CA GLY A 541 -21.02 -12.94 14.65
C GLY A 541 -21.65 -13.52 13.39
N SER A 542 -22.70 -12.87 12.88
CA SER A 542 -23.55 -13.38 11.80
C SER A 542 -23.76 -12.40 10.65
N GLN A 543 -24.24 -12.91 9.52
CA GLN A 543 -24.76 -12.13 8.40
C GLN A 543 -25.96 -11.23 8.78
N ASP A 544 -26.61 -11.47 9.93
CA ASP A 544 -27.73 -10.65 10.42
C ASP A 544 -27.33 -9.32 11.06
N ARG A 545 -26.03 -8.96 11.03
CA ARG A 545 -25.42 -7.79 11.69
C ARG A 545 -25.43 -7.85 13.22
N GLY A 546 -25.89 -8.95 13.80
CA GLY A 546 -25.88 -9.19 15.24
C GLY A 546 -24.59 -9.81 15.74
N LEU A 547 -24.31 -9.59 17.03
CA LEU A 547 -23.28 -10.28 17.80
C LEU A 547 -23.91 -10.86 19.06
N THR A 548 -23.68 -12.14 19.34
CA THR A 548 -23.99 -12.74 20.64
C THR A 548 -22.72 -13.17 21.36
N VAL A 549 -22.70 -13.01 22.69
CA VAL A 549 -21.60 -13.44 23.55
C VAL A 549 -22.17 -14.37 24.62
N TRP A 550 -21.56 -15.54 24.75
CA TRP A 550 -22.03 -16.67 25.56
C TRP A 550 -20.99 -17.05 26.60
N ARG A 551 -21.44 -17.45 27.78
CA ARG A 551 -20.61 -18.16 28.78
C ARG A 551 -20.96 -19.63 28.69
N THR A 552 -19.99 -20.55 28.64
CA THR A 552 -20.25 -21.98 28.35
C THR A 552 -21.11 -22.72 29.38
N HIS A 553 -21.31 -22.15 30.58
CA HIS A 553 -22.20 -22.68 31.62
C HIS A 553 -23.64 -22.13 31.56
N GLU A 554 -23.91 -21.09 30.74
CA GLU A 554 -25.22 -20.44 30.66
C GLU A 554 -26.03 -20.91 29.44
N ALA A 555 -27.28 -21.30 29.66
CA ALA A 555 -28.21 -21.68 28.59
C ALA A 555 -28.79 -20.46 27.80
N ARG A 556 -28.20 -19.27 27.94
CA ARG A 556 -28.63 -18.01 27.32
C ARG A 556 -27.40 -17.16 26.96
N PRO A 557 -27.48 -16.27 25.95
CA PRO A 557 -26.41 -15.34 25.67
C PRO A 557 -26.32 -14.31 26.80
N PHE A 558 -25.10 -14.08 27.29
CA PHE A 558 -24.77 -13.05 28.28
C PHE A 558 -24.92 -11.63 27.67
N VAL A 559 -24.56 -11.46 26.39
CA VAL A 559 -24.82 -10.24 25.62
C VAL A 559 -25.41 -10.60 24.26
N GLY A 560 -26.41 -9.85 23.80
CA GLY A 560 -26.98 -9.96 22.46
C GLY A 560 -27.23 -8.58 21.84
N ILE A 561 -26.41 -8.23 20.85
CA ILE A 561 -26.52 -7.00 20.06
C ILE A 561 -27.17 -7.36 18.74
N LYS A 562 -28.24 -6.67 18.35
CA LYS A 562 -29.00 -7.00 17.11
C LYS A 562 -28.40 -6.41 15.83
N GLU A 563 -27.80 -5.23 15.91
CA GLU A 563 -27.24 -4.53 14.76
C GLU A 563 -26.02 -3.73 15.22
N LEU A 564 -24.83 -4.32 15.10
CA LEU A 564 -23.55 -3.65 15.42
C LEU A 564 -22.97 -2.93 14.19
N PHE A 565 -23.28 -3.39 12.98
CA PHE A 565 -22.68 -2.96 11.71
C PHE A 565 -23.73 -2.74 10.63
N GLU A 566 -23.36 -2.10 9.52
CA GLU A 566 -24.25 -1.94 8.35
C GLU A 566 -24.22 -3.18 7.44
N HIS A 567 -23.21 -4.04 7.61
CA HIS A 567 -23.03 -5.31 6.89
C HIS A 567 -22.63 -6.45 7.84
N SER A 568 -22.41 -7.64 7.27
CA SER A 568 -21.98 -8.85 7.98
C SER A 568 -20.58 -8.75 8.62
N PHE A 569 -20.39 -9.54 9.69
CA PHE A 569 -19.11 -9.73 10.38
C PHE A 569 -18.17 -10.61 9.58
N LEU A 570 -16.87 -10.26 9.55
CA LEU A 570 -15.86 -11.01 8.79
C LEU A 570 -14.79 -11.65 9.68
N ASP A 571 -14.42 -11.01 10.80
CA ASP A 571 -13.42 -11.53 11.74
C ASP A 571 -13.64 -10.95 13.17
N LEU A 572 -13.14 -11.67 14.17
CA LEU A 572 -13.20 -11.34 15.59
C LEU A 572 -11.84 -11.60 16.25
N SER A 573 -11.39 -10.71 17.14
CA SER A 573 -10.15 -10.89 17.89
C SER A 573 -10.29 -10.31 19.31
N TRP A 574 -10.08 -11.16 20.32
CA TRP A 574 -10.00 -10.73 21.71
C TRP A 574 -8.62 -10.15 22.03
N THR A 575 -8.55 -9.20 22.97
CA THR A 575 -7.28 -8.77 23.56
C THR A 575 -6.68 -9.87 24.46
N PRO A 576 -5.35 -9.90 24.67
CA PRO A 576 -4.69 -10.90 25.52
C PRO A 576 -5.14 -10.92 26.98
N ASP A 577 -5.67 -9.81 27.48
CA ASP A 577 -6.26 -9.65 28.83
C ASP A 577 -7.70 -10.18 28.94
N GLY A 578 -8.32 -10.60 27.82
CA GLY A 578 -9.70 -11.06 27.75
C GLY A 578 -10.77 -9.98 27.99
N GLN A 579 -10.42 -8.70 28.15
CA GLN A 579 -11.38 -7.65 28.53
C GLN A 579 -12.00 -6.90 27.34
N SER A 580 -11.37 -6.95 26.17
CA SER A 580 -11.84 -6.28 24.96
C SER A 580 -12.03 -7.24 23.78
N LEU A 581 -13.08 -7.05 23.01
CA LEU A 581 -13.33 -7.77 21.76
C LEU A 581 -13.36 -6.80 20.58
N PHE A 582 -12.48 -7.03 19.61
CA PHE A 582 -12.44 -6.33 18.33
C PHE A 582 -13.20 -7.11 17.27
N ALA A 583 -13.96 -6.41 16.42
CA ALA A 583 -14.74 -6.96 15.33
C ALA A 583 -14.62 -6.10 14.07
N CYS A 584 -14.64 -6.71 12.88
CA CYS A 584 -14.67 -5.99 11.60
C CYS A 584 -15.84 -6.41 10.70
N SER A 585 -16.26 -5.49 9.84
CA SER A 585 -17.37 -5.63 8.91
C SER A 585 -16.97 -5.32 7.47
N TYR A 586 -17.73 -5.88 6.53
CA TYR A 586 -17.62 -5.58 5.10
C TYR A 586 -17.91 -4.10 4.77
N ASP A 587 -18.57 -3.35 5.66
CA ASP A 587 -18.73 -1.88 5.53
C ASP A 587 -17.42 -1.09 5.71
N GLY A 588 -16.32 -1.75 6.07
CA GLY A 588 -15.01 -1.13 6.25
C GLY A 588 -14.84 -0.42 7.59
N THR A 589 -15.68 -0.73 8.58
CA THR A 589 -15.54 -0.24 9.95
C THR A 589 -15.10 -1.33 10.93
N VAL A 590 -14.49 -0.89 12.03
CA VAL A 590 -14.14 -1.70 13.19
C VAL A 590 -15.01 -1.28 14.36
N ALA A 591 -15.39 -2.24 15.21
CA ALA A 591 -16.01 -2.00 16.50
C ALA A 591 -15.22 -2.70 17.61
N VAL A 592 -15.21 -2.10 18.79
CA VAL A 592 -14.55 -2.61 19.99
C VAL A 592 -15.57 -2.67 21.11
N LEU A 593 -15.65 -3.80 21.81
CA LEU A 593 -16.51 -4.01 22.96
C LEU A 593 -15.61 -4.14 24.20
N LEU A 594 -15.67 -3.15 25.10
CA LEU A 594 -14.99 -3.21 26.39
C LEU A 594 -15.93 -3.78 27.44
N PHE A 595 -15.56 -4.92 28.03
CA PHE A 595 -16.28 -5.51 29.15
C PHE A 595 -15.65 -5.04 30.45
N GLN A 596 -16.46 -4.57 31.41
CA GLN A 596 -15.95 -4.24 32.74
C GLN A 596 -15.57 -5.54 33.47
N SER A 597 -14.45 -5.55 34.18
CA SER A 597 -13.87 -6.78 34.75
C SER A 597 -14.81 -7.51 35.72
N GLU A 598 -15.62 -6.76 36.47
CA GLU A 598 -16.69 -7.29 37.36
C GLU A 598 -17.72 -8.16 36.61
N ASN A 599 -17.96 -7.87 35.33
CA ASN A 599 -18.99 -8.52 34.51
C ASN A 599 -18.50 -9.75 33.73
N LEU A 600 -17.20 -10.03 33.71
CA LEU A 600 -16.64 -11.28 33.15
C LEU A 600 -16.33 -12.33 34.23
N GLY A 601 -16.04 -11.89 35.47
CA GLY A 601 -15.60 -12.74 36.57
C GLY A 601 -14.07 -12.71 36.75
N GLU A 602 -13.56 -13.41 37.77
CA GLU A 602 -12.12 -13.46 38.03
C GLU A 602 -11.41 -14.33 36.99
N ALA A 603 -10.40 -13.79 36.31
CA ALA A 603 -9.59 -14.55 35.35
C ALA A 603 -8.80 -15.68 36.03
N VAL A 604 -8.78 -16.85 35.42
CA VAL A 604 -8.07 -18.04 35.90
C VAL A 604 -6.57 -17.89 35.62
N PRO A 605 -5.68 -18.07 36.61
CA PRO A 605 -4.24 -18.03 36.40
C PRO A 605 -3.76 -19.05 35.36
N ALA A 606 -2.75 -18.68 34.56
CA ALA A 606 -2.28 -19.48 33.44
C ALA A 606 -1.79 -20.90 33.82
N GLU A 607 -1.35 -21.11 35.07
CA GLU A 607 -0.98 -22.42 35.59
C GLU A 607 -2.17 -23.39 35.69
N GLU A 608 -3.35 -22.90 36.09
CA GLU A 608 -4.54 -23.75 36.22
C GLU A 608 -5.12 -24.07 34.84
N ARG A 609 -5.06 -23.12 33.89
CA ARG A 609 -5.31 -23.41 32.47
C ARG A 609 -4.35 -24.49 31.93
N GLN A 610 -3.06 -24.46 32.31
CA GLN A 610 -2.10 -25.51 31.95
C GLN A 610 -2.44 -26.86 32.59
N ARG A 611 -2.99 -26.91 33.82
CA ARG A 611 -3.49 -28.16 34.45
C ARG A 611 -4.70 -28.75 33.69
N LEU A 612 -5.64 -27.90 33.25
CA LEU A 612 -6.77 -28.33 32.42
C LEU A 612 -6.30 -28.89 31.07
N LEU A 613 -5.37 -28.21 30.39
CA LEU A 613 -4.75 -28.69 29.15
C LEU A 613 -3.92 -29.98 29.38
N ALA A 614 -3.36 -30.18 30.58
CA ALA A 614 -2.66 -31.41 30.94
C ALA A 614 -3.57 -32.64 31.05
N LYS A 615 -4.89 -32.50 31.30
CA LYS A 615 -5.89 -33.60 31.14
C LYS A 615 -5.78 -34.23 29.75
N TYR A 616 -5.57 -33.40 28.74
CA TYR A 616 -5.45 -33.77 27.34
C TYR A 616 -4.01 -34.12 26.93
N GLY A 617 -3.08 -34.14 27.88
CA GLY A 617 -1.66 -34.44 27.68
C GLY A 617 -0.90 -33.32 26.96
N TYR A 618 -1.08 -32.07 27.41
CA TYR A 618 -0.17 -30.96 27.11
C TYR A 618 1.16 -31.15 27.86
N GLU A 619 2.26 -31.24 27.11
CA GLU A 619 3.62 -31.25 27.65
C GLU A 619 4.30 -29.92 27.36
N ARG A 620 4.62 -29.15 28.40
CA ARG A 620 5.37 -27.88 28.27
C ARG A 620 6.83 -28.15 27.90
N ARG A 621 7.09 -28.36 26.61
CA ARG A 621 8.45 -28.34 26.06
C ARG A 621 9.05 -26.97 26.32
N LYS A 622 10.18 -26.89 27.04
CA LYS A 622 10.95 -25.65 27.13
C LYS A 622 11.38 -25.27 25.72
N ALA A 623 10.97 -24.09 25.25
CA ALA A 623 11.37 -23.58 23.95
C ALA A 623 12.89 -23.36 23.94
N VAL A 624 13.61 -24.19 23.19
CA VAL A 624 15.04 -23.98 22.93
C VAL A 624 15.14 -22.82 21.93
N MET A 625 15.29 -21.60 22.47
CA MET A 625 15.76 -20.46 21.72
C MET A 625 17.26 -20.60 21.44
N ALA A 626 17.73 -19.98 20.36
CA ALA A 626 19.16 -19.78 20.16
C ALA A 626 19.59 -18.55 20.96
N GLU A 627 20.11 -18.77 22.16
CA GLU A 627 20.56 -17.73 23.08
C GLU A 627 21.69 -16.88 22.47
N THR A 628 21.71 -15.57 22.77
CA THR A 628 22.81 -14.70 22.36
C THR A 628 23.87 -14.63 23.46
N PRO A 629 25.19 -14.52 23.14
CA PRO A 629 26.24 -14.53 24.15
C PRO A 629 26.09 -13.42 25.21
N LEU A 630 25.60 -12.25 24.82
CA LEU A 630 25.32 -11.12 25.72
C LEU A 630 24.21 -11.43 26.73
N GLN A 631 23.17 -12.15 26.31
CA GLN A 631 22.10 -12.57 27.21
C GLN A 631 22.57 -13.68 28.14
N LEU A 632 23.37 -14.64 27.64
CA LEU A 632 23.95 -15.71 28.44
C LEU A 632 24.89 -15.15 29.52
N GLU A 633 25.74 -14.16 29.21
CA GLU A 633 26.52 -13.41 30.22
C GLU A 633 25.64 -12.69 31.26
N MET A 634 24.51 -12.13 30.84
CA MET A 634 23.60 -11.40 31.73
C MET A 634 22.84 -12.36 32.64
N GLU A 635 22.45 -13.52 32.13
CA GLU A 635 21.84 -14.61 32.89
C GLU A 635 22.84 -15.31 33.80
N GLU A 636 24.12 -15.44 33.45
CA GLU A 636 25.17 -15.86 34.40
C GLU A 636 25.30 -14.86 35.57
N LYS A 637 25.33 -13.56 35.29
CA LYS A 637 25.42 -12.51 36.32
C LYS A 637 24.18 -12.49 37.23
N LEU A 638 22.99 -12.68 36.66
CA LEU A 638 21.74 -12.79 37.41
C LEU A 638 21.70 -14.10 38.23
N ASN A 639 22.11 -15.24 37.66
CA ASN A 639 22.17 -16.51 38.37
C ASN A 639 23.24 -16.54 39.47
N ALA A 640 24.39 -15.90 39.28
CA ALA A 640 25.39 -15.72 40.35
C ALA A 640 24.84 -14.93 41.54
N SER A 641 23.94 -13.96 41.30
CA SER A 641 23.25 -13.21 42.35
C SER A 641 22.11 -14.00 43.01
N SER A 642 21.32 -14.75 42.23
CA SER A 642 20.19 -15.54 42.73
C SER A 642 20.64 -16.78 43.50
N VAL A 643 21.73 -17.42 43.07
CA VAL A 643 22.34 -18.56 43.77
C VAL A 643 22.87 -18.13 45.14
N LYS A 644 23.49 -16.95 45.28
CA LYS A 644 23.86 -16.41 46.60
C LYS A 644 22.65 -16.30 47.53
N SER A 645 21.62 -15.57 47.09
CA SER A 645 20.37 -15.39 47.86
C SER A 645 19.73 -16.74 48.24
N ARG A 646 19.72 -17.71 47.32
CA ARG A 646 19.14 -19.04 47.56
C ARG A 646 19.99 -19.93 48.47
N MET A 647 21.32 -19.80 48.43
CA MET A 647 22.22 -20.48 49.35
C MET A 647 22.08 -19.91 50.78
N ASP A 648 22.05 -18.58 50.91
CA ASP A 648 21.86 -17.89 52.19
C ASP A 648 20.50 -18.19 52.84
N GLN A 649 19.47 -18.47 52.03
CA GLN A 649 18.15 -18.92 52.50
C GLN A 649 18.09 -20.41 52.85
N LEU A 650 18.76 -21.28 52.09
CA LEU A 650 18.79 -22.73 52.36
C LEU A 650 19.66 -23.10 53.57
N MET A 651 20.69 -22.30 53.90
CA MET A 651 21.57 -22.51 55.05
C MET A 651 20.97 -22.04 56.40
N ASN A 652 19.72 -21.55 56.41
CA ASN A 652 19.13 -20.85 57.55
C ASN A 652 17.82 -21.47 58.08
N ASN A 653 17.41 -22.64 57.59
CA ASN A 653 16.06 -23.17 57.86
C ASN A 653 15.98 -24.68 58.14
N ASP A 654 16.77 -25.14 59.11
CA ASP A 654 16.55 -26.34 59.93
C ASP A 654 17.41 -26.15 61.21
N THR A 655 16.94 -26.36 62.46
CA THR A 655 15.71 -27.03 62.94
C THR A 655 15.22 -26.45 64.29
N SER A 656 13.90 -26.46 64.48
CA SER A 656 13.19 -26.66 65.77
C SER A 656 13.31 -25.67 66.94
N MET A 657 12.30 -25.77 67.82
CA MET A 657 12.02 -25.00 69.03
C MET A 657 12.94 -25.40 70.21
N GLU A 658 13.52 -24.40 70.89
CA GLU A 658 14.10 -24.41 72.26
C GLU A 658 15.05 -25.55 72.72
N GLY A 659 16.32 -25.22 73.06
CA GLY A 659 17.13 -26.12 73.93
C GLY A 659 18.65 -25.89 74.09
N VAL A 660 19.06 -25.11 75.10
CA VAL A 660 20.23 -25.37 76.00
C VAL A 660 21.67 -25.51 75.42
N THR A 661 22.45 -24.41 75.56
CA THR A 661 23.91 -24.29 75.83
C THR A 661 25.02 -24.83 74.90
N SER A 662 25.82 -23.86 74.39
CA SER A 662 27.28 -23.67 74.63
C SER A 662 28.40 -24.18 73.67
N THR A 663 29.32 -23.23 73.41
CA THR A 663 30.80 -23.33 73.23
C THR A 663 31.48 -23.94 71.99
N PHE A 664 32.01 -23.03 71.16
CA PHE A 664 33.36 -22.98 70.54
C PHE A 664 33.84 -23.93 69.41
N ALA A 665 34.59 -23.27 68.49
CA ALA A 665 35.77 -23.72 67.72
C ALA A 665 35.66 -24.16 66.23
N LYS A 666 36.72 -23.78 65.50
CA LYS A 666 37.19 -24.02 64.12
C LYS A 666 38.68 -24.44 64.24
N PRO A 667 39.48 -24.74 63.18
CA PRO A 667 39.21 -25.25 61.81
C PRO A 667 40.15 -26.45 61.44
N SER A 668 40.14 -26.96 60.18
CA SER A 668 41.36 -27.30 59.39
C SER A 668 41.07 -27.95 58.01
N ASP A 669 41.95 -27.69 57.02
CA ASP A 669 41.95 -28.23 55.63
C ASP A 669 42.89 -29.50 55.48
N PRO A 670 43.45 -29.88 54.30
CA PRO A 670 42.80 -30.65 53.21
C PRO A 670 43.62 -31.85 52.61
N ALA A 671 43.11 -32.42 51.50
CA ALA A 671 43.83 -32.96 50.31
C ALA A 671 44.04 -34.48 50.08
N VAL A 672 44.49 -34.79 48.83
CA VAL A 672 45.12 -36.03 48.28
C VAL A 672 44.26 -37.04 47.46
N PHE A 673 44.32 -36.88 46.12
CA PHE A 673 44.50 -37.86 45.01
C PHE A 673 43.79 -39.24 44.91
N SER A 674 43.29 -39.51 43.68
CA SER A 674 43.59 -40.68 42.78
C SER A 674 42.46 -41.67 42.33
N THR A 675 42.23 -41.64 40.99
CA THR A 675 42.03 -42.75 40.02
C THR A 675 40.92 -43.82 40.10
N SER A 676 40.37 -44.08 38.89
CA SER A 676 39.81 -45.33 38.32
C SER A 676 38.46 -45.92 38.78
N SER A 677 37.51 -45.88 37.83
CA SER A 677 36.68 -47.00 37.33
C SER A 677 35.83 -47.88 38.27
N PRO A 678 34.49 -47.82 38.17
CA PRO A 678 33.59 -48.94 38.48
C PRO A 678 33.15 -49.69 37.20
N SER A 679 32.74 -50.96 37.36
CA SER A 679 32.37 -51.87 36.26
C SER A 679 30.88 -52.26 36.25
N SER A 680 30.46 -52.84 35.11
CA SER A 680 29.40 -53.87 34.97
C SER A 680 27.98 -53.58 35.47
N LEU A 681 27.04 -53.44 34.54
CA LEU A 681 25.85 -54.32 34.40
C LEU A 681 25.24 -54.17 32.97
N PRO A 682 24.78 -55.25 32.29
CA PRO A 682 24.33 -55.20 30.89
C PRO A 682 22.77 -55.25 30.78
N PRO A 683 22.09 -55.65 29.68
CA PRO A 683 21.03 -54.81 29.09
C PRO A 683 19.59 -55.26 29.39
N LYS A 684 18.62 -54.38 29.14
CA LYS A 684 17.18 -54.68 29.26
C LYS A 684 16.65 -55.52 28.07
N PRO A 685 15.89 -56.61 28.31
CA PRO A 685 15.06 -57.27 27.29
C PRO A 685 13.70 -56.54 27.08
N PRO A 686 12.92 -56.88 26.03
CA PRO A 686 11.81 -56.05 25.55
C PRO A 686 10.39 -56.42 26.04
N VAL A 687 9.48 -55.48 25.75
CA VAL A 687 8.00 -55.47 25.76
C VAL A 687 7.28 -56.81 25.82
N HIS A 688 6.23 -56.88 26.66
CA HIS A 688 5.07 -57.74 26.44
C HIS A 688 3.76 -57.06 26.92
N MET A 689 2.65 -57.31 26.22
CA MET A 689 1.30 -56.79 26.53
C MET A 689 0.52 -57.71 27.46
N LEU A 690 -0.40 -57.14 28.26
CA LEU A 690 -1.77 -57.59 28.64
C LEU A 690 -2.24 -56.78 29.89
N ALA A 691 -3.53 -56.53 30.16
CA ALA A 691 -4.77 -56.91 29.47
C ALA A 691 -5.81 -55.77 29.49
N SER A 692 -6.78 -55.81 28.57
CA SER A 692 -7.91 -54.88 28.49
C SER A 692 -9.07 -55.24 29.42
N GLN A 693 -9.75 -54.24 29.99
CA GLN A 693 -10.95 -54.45 30.81
C GLN A 693 -12.18 -54.84 29.97
N GLN A 694 -13.03 -55.70 30.52
CA GLN A 694 -14.25 -56.20 29.87
C GLN A 694 -15.48 -55.54 30.49
N SER A 695 -16.31 -54.85 29.70
CA SER A 695 -17.50 -54.14 30.20
C SER A 695 -18.68 -55.09 30.45
N VAL A 696 -19.40 -54.86 31.55
CA VAL A 696 -20.54 -55.69 32.00
C VAL A 696 -21.77 -54.82 32.20
N THR A 697 -22.77 -54.95 31.33
CA THR A 697 -24.05 -54.24 31.46
C THR A 697 -24.96 -54.96 32.47
N VAL A 698 -25.60 -54.18 33.35
CA VAL A 698 -26.62 -54.65 34.29
C VAL A 698 -27.97 -54.05 33.88
N THR A 699 -29.01 -54.86 33.76
CA THR A 699 -30.38 -54.38 33.55
C THR A 699 -31.07 -54.11 34.90
N SER A 700 -32.21 -53.41 34.88
CA SER A 700 -32.98 -52.98 36.06
C SER A 700 -33.48 -54.11 36.99
N GLU A 701 -33.34 -55.39 36.61
CA GLU A 701 -33.65 -56.56 37.43
C GLU A 701 -32.39 -57.31 37.94
N GLY A 702 -31.21 -56.69 37.87
CA GLY A 702 -30.02 -57.10 38.62
C GLY A 702 -29.24 -58.32 38.11
N LYS A 703 -29.62 -58.93 36.98
CA LYS A 703 -28.91 -60.09 36.40
C LYS A 703 -27.94 -59.69 35.29
N LYS A 704 -26.67 -60.08 35.45
CA LYS A 704 -25.57 -59.81 34.51
C LYS A 704 -25.59 -60.79 33.33
N ARG A 705 -25.25 -60.33 32.12
CA ARG A 705 -24.87 -61.15 30.95
C ARG A 705 -23.67 -60.52 30.25
N ILE A 706 -22.83 -61.36 29.63
CA ILE A 706 -21.58 -60.98 28.96
C ILE A 706 -21.60 -61.54 27.53
N LYS A 707 -21.11 -60.78 26.54
CA LYS A 707 -20.87 -61.27 25.17
C LYS A 707 -19.45 -61.83 25.04
N PRO A 708 -19.24 -63.04 24.50
CA PRO A 708 -17.92 -63.52 24.10
C PRO A 708 -17.47 -62.91 22.76
N MET A 709 -16.17 -62.89 22.51
CA MET A 709 -15.57 -62.68 21.18
C MET A 709 -14.59 -63.81 20.88
N PHE A 710 -14.42 -64.13 19.59
CA PHE A 710 -13.42 -65.07 19.08
C PHE A 710 -12.18 -64.33 18.57
N LEU A 711 -11.03 -65.00 18.58
CA LEU A 711 -9.74 -64.52 18.06
C LEU A 711 -9.14 -65.59 17.14
N SER A 712 -8.51 -65.19 16.04
CA SER A 712 -7.60 -66.04 15.26
C SER A 712 -6.60 -65.18 14.46
N THR A 713 -5.46 -65.77 14.12
CA THR A 713 -4.33 -65.12 13.45
C THR A 713 -3.87 -65.95 12.25
N GLY A 714 -3.41 -65.32 11.16
CA GLY A 714 -2.87 -66.01 9.99
C GLY A 714 -2.29 -65.06 8.93
N MET A 715 -1.32 -65.54 8.16
CA MET A 715 -0.62 -64.76 7.11
C MET A 715 -0.98 -65.25 5.71
N GLY A 716 -1.05 -64.31 4.76
CA GLY A 716 -0.51 -64.52 3.40
C GLY A 716 -1.48 -64.89 2.26
N ALA A 717 -1.05 -64.47 1.06
CA ALA A 717 -1.54 -64.80 -0.28
C ALA A 717 -2.92 -64.24 -0.73
N VAL A 718 -2.99 -64.02 -2.05
CA VAL A 718 -4.12 -63.46 -2.82
C VAL A 718 -4.61 -64.57 -3.77
N PRO A 719 -5.92 -64.84 -3.86
CA PRO A 719 -6.61 -64.53 -5.12
C PRO A 719 -8.08 -64.07 -4.99
N VAL A 720 -8.57 -63.52 -6.10
CA VAL A 720 -9.94 -63.09 -6.40
C VAL A 720 -10.93 -64.27 -6.43
N PHE A 721 -12.17 -64.11 -5.92
CA PHE A 721 -13.42 -64.37 -6.68
C PHE A 721 -14.70 -63.90 -5.96
N ARG A 722 -15.75 -63.60 -6.74
CA ARG A 722 -17.13 -63.36 -6.28
C ARG A 722 -17.93 -64.67 -6.19
N PRO A 723 -18.98 -64.72 -5.36
CA PRO A 723 -20.27 -65.29 -5.76
C PRO A 723 -21.41 -64.26 -5.69
N ALA A 724 -22.61 -64.65 -6.15
CA ALA A 724 -23.78 -63.77 -6.33
C ALA A 724 -25.08 -64.44 -5.84
N PHE A 725 -26.23 -63.97 -6.34
CA PHE A 725 -27.61 -64.43 -6.11
C PHE A 725 -28.31 -63.84 -4.84
N GLN A 726 -29.64 -63.62 -4.83
CA GLN A 726 -30.67 -64.01 -5.81
C GLN A 726 -31.87 -63.03 -5.95
N ASN A 727 -32.16 -62.70 -7.21
CA ASN A 727 -33.44 -62.49 -7.91
C ASN A 727 -34.74 -62.03 -7.18
N ALA A 728 -35.42 -61.05 -7.80
CA ALA A 728 -36.85 -61.13 -8.11
C ALA A 728 -37.19 -60.33 -9.39
N THR A 729 -37.92 -60.93 -10.34
CA THR A 729 -38.41 -60.30 -11.60
C THR A 729 -39.81 -60.83 -11.94
N PRO A 730 -40.70 -59.99 -12.50
CA PRO A 730 -41.21 -60.24 -13.86
C PRO A 730 -41.24 -58.93 -14.71
N SER A 731 -40.85 -58.83 -15.98
CA SER A 731 -41.00 -59.64 -17.21
C SER A 731 -42.19 -59.23 -18.09
N LEU A 732 -41.89 -58.75 -19.31
CA LEU A 732 -42.65 -59.00 -20.55
C LEU A 732 -41.78 -58.62 -21.76
N ALA A 733 -42.13 -59.11 -22.96
CA ALA A 733 -41.19 -59.22 -24.09
C ALA A 733 -41.74 -58.68 -25.43
N GLY A 734 -40.82 -58.37 -26.35
CA GLY A 734 -41.10 -58.05 -27.75
C GLY A 734 -39.80 -57.98 -28.56
N GLN A 735 -39.72 -58.69 -29.69
CA GLN A 735 -38.51 -58.78 -30.53
C GLN A 735 -38.68 -58.02 -31.85
N ALA A 736 -37.63 -57.34 -32.31
CA ALA A 736 -37.31 -57.13 -33.72
C ALA A 736 -35.82 -56.71 -33.86
N GLN A 737 -35.20 -57.00 -35.00
CA GLN A 737 -33.83 -56.57 -35.35
C GLN A 737 -33.85 -55.80 -36.68
N THR A 738 -33.15 -54.67 -36.74
CA THR A 738 -32.81 -53.96 -37.99
C THR A 738 -31.41 -53.34 -37.92
N ALA A 739 -30.87 -53.00 -39.09
CA ALA A 739 -29.48 -52.58 -39.33
C ALA A 739 -29.17 -51.15 -38.80
N PRO A 740 -27.89 -50.77 -38.62
CA PRO A 740 -27.53 -49.54 -37.90
C PRO A 740 -27.84 -48.27 -38.70
N VAL A 741 -28.58 -47.35 -38.07
CA VAL A 741 -28.81 -45.99 -38.53
C VAL A 741 -28.13 -45.03 -37.55
N SER A 742 -27.30 -44.13 -38.06
CA SER A 742 -26.61 -43.10 -37.27
C SER A 742 -27.39 -41.79 -37.31
N GLU A 743 -28.38 -41.62 -36.43
CA GLU A 743 -29.03 -40.33 -36.21
C GLU A 743 -28.61 -39.69 -34.87
N HIS A 744 -28.44 -38.37 -34.93
CA HIS A 744 -28.06 -37.48 -33.84
C HIS A 744 -29.33 -36.78 -33.29
N VAL A 745 -29.19 -35.85 -32.31
CA VAL A 745 -30.22 -34.88 -31.83
C VAL A 745 -31.21 -35.45 -30.77
N PRO A 746 -31.53 -34.74 -29.66
CA PRO A 746 -30.76 -33.75 -28.88
C PRO A 746 -30.83 -33.92 -27.34
N ARG A 747 -30.10 -33.02 -26.64
CA ARG A 747 -30.29 -32.47 -25.27
C ARG A 747 -31.34 -33.09 -24.32
N GLY A 748 -30.89 -33.32 -23.09
CA GLY A 748 -31.54 -32.77 -21.88
C GLY A 748 -30.53 -31.87 -21.14
N ASP A 749 -30.78 -30.56 -21.04
CA ASP A 749 -29.88 -29.63 -20.33
C ASP A 749 -30.11 -29.71 -18.80
N PRO A 750 -29.07 -29.61 -17.95
CA PRO A 750 -29.23 -29.65 -16.49
C PRO A 750 -29.92 -28.39 -15.95
N ILE A 751 -30.90 -28.58 -15.07
CA ILE A 751 -31.69 -27.49 -14.48
C ILE A 751 -30.86 -26.74 -13.42
N MET A 752 -30.30 -25.59 -13.78
CA MET A 752 -30.00 -24.48 -12.85
C MET A 752 -30.14 -23.12 -13.55
N SER A 753 -31.34 -22.55 -13.55
CA SER A 753 -31.52 -21.13 -13.86
C SER A 753 -31.16 -20.28 -12.64
N ILE A 754 -30.02 -19.58 -12.68
CA ILE A 754 -29.64 -18.61 -11.64
C ILE A 754 -30.69 -17.47 -11.64
N PRO A 755 -31.30 -17.14 -10.49
CA PRO A 755 -32.19 -15.98 -10.40
C PRO A 755 -31.45 -14.68 -10.76
N ALA A 756 -32.12 -13.75 -11.45
CA ALA A 756 -31.50 -12.51 -11.92
C ALA A 756 -31.16 -11.56 -10.73
N GLY A 757 -29.99 -11.73 -10.14
CA GLY A 757 -29.56 -10.99 -8.95
C GLY A 757 -28.09 -11.22 -8.52
N GLY A 758 -27.17 -11.45 -9.47
CA GLY A 758 -25.74 -11.62 -9.20
C GLY A 758 -24.96 -10.30 -9.28
N PHE A 759 -23.98 -10.10 -8.38
CA PHE A 759 -23.14 -8.91 -8.35
C PHE A 759 -22.11 -8.88 -9.50
N PRO A 760 -21.78 -7.70 -10.07
CA PRO A 760 -20.83 -7.59 -11.17
C PRO A 760 -19.37 -7.64 -10.68
N SER A 761 -18.72 -8.79 -10.83
CA SER A 761 -17.25 -8.89 -10.75
C SER A 761 -16.63 -8.21 -11.98
N VAL A 762 -15.96 -7.08 -11.80
CA VAL A 762 -15.29 -6.33 -12.88
C VAL A 762 -13.94 -6.97 -13.21
N VAL A 763 -13.99 -8.12 -13.90
CA VAL A 763 -12.81 -8.88 -14.32
C VAL A 763 -12.14 -8.19 -15.52
N VAL A 764 -11.17 -7.29 -15.26
CA VAL A 764 -10.30 -6.71 -16.30
C VAL A 764 -9.16 -7.69 -16.63
N GLY A 765 -9.52 -8.90 -17.00
CA GLY A 765 -8.59 -9.94 -17.45
C GLY A 765 -8.18 -9.70 -18.91
N THR A 766 -6.94 -9.29 -19.15
CA THR A 766 -6.39 -9.15 -20.51
C THR A 766 -6.18 -10.51 -21.15
N LYS A 767 -7.19 -10.99 -21.90
CA LYS A 767 -7.10 -12.23 -22.67
C LYS A 767 -5.91 -12.20 -23.62
N ARG A 768 -4.87 -12.97 -23.29
CA ARG A 768 -3.91 -13.46 -24.29
C ARG A 768 -4.66 -14.37 -25.26
N LYS A 769 -4.22 -14.37 -26.51
CA LYS A 769 -4.79 -15.19 -27.59
C LYS A 769 -3.79 -16.30 -27.88
N ASP A 770 -4.19 -17.55 -27.65
CA ASP A 770 -3.32 -18.69 -27.87
C ASP A 770 -2.95 -18.85 -29.36
N PRO A 771 -1.75 -19.36 -29.66
CA PRO A 771 -1.31 -19.55 -31.04
C PRO A 771 -2.06 -20.72 -31.71
N PRO A 772 -2.42 -20.61 -33.00
CA PRO A 772 -2.93 -21.75 -33.75
C PRO A 772 -1.81 -22.78 -34.00
N PRO A 773 -2.14 -24.09 -34.07
CA PRO A 773 -1.15 -25.15 -34.31
C PRO A 773 -0.61 -25.14 -35.74
N ASN A 774 0.58 -25.74 -35.94
CA ASN A 774 1.26 -25.85 -37.23
C ASN A 774 0.42 -26.61 -38.29
N GLY A 775 0.40 -26.10 -39.52
CA GLY A 775 -0.34 -26.70 -40.64
C GLY A 775 0.05 -26.19 -42.03
N THR A 776 1.24 -26.60 -42.50
CA THR A 776 1.69 -26.70 -43.92
C THR A 776 1.27 -25.63 -44.95
N SER A 777 2.26 -24.94 -45.53
CA SER A 777 2.11 -24.05 -46.68
C SER A 777 1.92 -24.77 -48.03
N ALA A 778 1.01 -24.29 -48.88
CA ALA A 778 0.93 -24.68 -50.30
C ALA A 778 0.48 -23.53 -51.24
N SER A 779 1.38 -23.15 -52.15
CA SER A 779 1.18 -22.68 -53.54
C SER A 779 0.03 -21.72 -53.97
N SER A 780 0.45 -20.59 -54.55
CA SER A 780 0.05 -20.03 -55.87
C SER A 780 -1.34 -19.39 -56.14
N GLY A 781 -1.32 -18.22 -56.82
CA GLY A 781 -2.24 -17.89 -57.93
C GLY A 781 -3.04 -16.58 -57.84
N PRO A 782 -2.82 -15.56 -58.73
CA PRO A 782 -3.56 -14.29 -58.70
C PRO A 782 -4.36 -13.93 -59.99
N VAL A 783 -5.65 -13.59 -59.84
CA VAL A 783 -6.54 -12.97 -60.88
C VAL A 783 -7.48 -11.98 -60.15
N LYS A 784 -7.29 -10.66 -60.23
CA LYS A 784 -7.78 -9.67 -61.23
C LYS A 784 -9.31 -9.39 -61.25
N LYS A 785 -9.62 -8.08 -61.16
CA LYS A 785 -10.91 -7.34 -61.36
C LYS A 785 -11.71 -7.85 -62.58
N GLY A 786 -13.03 -7.70 -62.72
CA GLY A 786 -14.14 -6.96 -62.06
C GLY A 786 -15.36 -6.99 -63.04
N PRO A 787 -16.33 -6.06 -63.08
CA PRO A 787 -16.78 -5.02 -62.12
C PRO A 787 -18.33 -5.08 -61.86
N GLU A 788 -18.92 -3.99 -61.30
CA GLU A 788 -20.37 -3.65 -61.24
C GLU A 788 -21.32 -4.50 -60.34
N THR A 789 -22.42 -3.97 -59.78
CA THR A 789 -22.83 -2.59 -59.39
C THR A 789 -23.82 -2.66 -58.22
N SER A 790 -23.71 -1.80 -57.19
CA SER A 790 -24.86 -1.15 -56.53
C SER A 790 -24.49 -0.20 -55.38
N THR A 791 -25.14 0.93 -55.40
CA THR A 791 -25.07 2.08 -54.50
C THR A 791 -25.54 1.82 -53.07
N LYS A 792 -24.74 2.26 -52.08
CA LYS A 792 -25.10 3.43 -51.22
C LYS A 792 -23.97 3.77 -50.23
N ALA A 793 -23.62 5.05 -50.16
CA ALA A 793 -22.71 5.60 -49.18
C ALA A 793 -23.43 6.59 -48.26
N LYS A 794 -23.10 6.58 -46.96
CA LYS A 794 -23.20 7.72 -46.05
C LYS A 794 -22.18 7.50 -44.93
N GLY A 795 -21.19 8.38 -44.84
CA GLY A 795 -20.17 8.29 -43.80
C GLY A 795 -20.62 8.91 -42.49
N GLN A 796 -20.13 8.36 -41.37
CA GLN A 796 -19.99 9.13 -40.13
C GLN A 796 -18.61 9.79 -40.16
N LYS A 797 -18.53 11.04 -39.72
CA LYS A 797 -17.26 11.58 -39.23
C LYS A 797 -16.97 10.90 -37.90
N SER A 798 -15.80 10.31 -37.74
CA SER A 798 -15.25 10.05 -36.41
C SER A 798 -14.86 11.38 -35.79
N GLU A 799 -15.45 11.72 -34.64
CA GLU A 799 -14.84 12.70 -33.74
C GLU A 799 -13.60 12.04 -33.11
N GLU A 800 -12.51 12.79 -33.01
CA GLU A 800 -11.26 12.28 -32.42
C GLU A 800 -11.41 12.23 -30.90
N GLU A 801 -11.45 11.01 -30.33
CA GLU A 801 -11.27 10.86 -28.89
C GLU A 801 -9.85 11.33 -28.50
N PRO A 802 -9.69 12.06 -27.40
CA PRO A 802 -8.35 12.44 -26.93
C PRO A 802 -7.58 11.18 -26.55
N ALA A 803 -6.53 10.87 -27.30
CA ALA A 803 -5.70 9.68 -27.09
C ALA A 803 -5.00 9.73 -25.71
N PHE A 804 -5.63 9.13 -24.70
CA PHE A 804 -5.09 9.03 -23.34
C PHE A 804 -3.81 8.21 -23.35
N ARG A 805 -2.67 8.91 -23.31
CA ARG A 805 -1.34 8.30 -23.19
C ARG A 805 -1.27 7.49 -21.88
N PRO A 806 -0.84 6.21 -21.91
CA PRO A 806 -0.58 5.46 -20.70
C PRO A 806 0.41 6.19 -19.78
N ALA A 807 0.12 6.21 -18.48
CA ALA A 807 1.00 6.84 -17.51
C ALA A 807 2.35 6.09 -17.44
N ILE A 808 3.45 6.84 -17.45
CA ILE A 808 4.78 6.28 -17.19
C ILE A 808 4.80 5.85 -15.72
N ALA A 809 4.80 4.53 -15.49
CA ALA A 809 4.89 3.97 -14.15
C ALA A 809 6.22 4.39 -13.49
N ALA A 810 6.16 4.74 -12.19
CA ALA A 810 7.34 5.23 -11.46
C ALA A 810 8.46 4.17 -11.48
N PRO A 811 9.73 4.54 -11.80
CA PRO A 811 10.83 3.57 -11.90
C PRO A 811 11.00 2.67 -10.67
N LEU A 812 10.76 3.22 -9.49
CA LEU A 812 10.87 2.55 -8.19
C LEU A 812 9.78 1.51 -7.90
N LEU A 813 8.67 1.50 -8.66
CA LEU A 813 7.50 0.66 -8.41
C LEU A 813 7.30 -0.44 -9.47
N THR A 814 8.24 -0.61 -10.41
CA THR A 814 8.11 -1.58 -11.51
C THR A 814 9.05 -2.78 -11.35
N VAL A 815 8.49 -3.93 -10.98
CA VAL A 815 9.13 -5.22 -11.32
C VAL A 815 9.28 -5.26 -12.83
N SER A 816 10.52 -5.37 -13.32
CA SER A 816 10.81 -5.25 -14.74
C SER A 816 10.10 -6.33 -15.55
N LYS A 817 9.18 -5.89 -16.42
CA LYS A 817 8.51 -6.74 -17.41
C LYS A 817 9.37 -6.94 -18.68
N VAL A 818 10.58 -6.37 -18.72
CA VAL A 818 11.51 -6.53 -19.84
C VAL A 818 12.25 -7.86 -19.73
N ARG A 819 12.38 -8.57 -20.85
CA ARG A 819 13.33 -9.68 -20.98
C ARG A 819 14.40 -9.27 -21.99
N LEU A 820 15.65 -9.20 -21.52
CA LEU A 820 16.80 -8.94 -22.37
C LEU A 820 17.37 -10.27 -22.89
N GLY A 821 18.03 -10.24 -24.04
CA GLY A 821 18.70 -11.41 -24.60
C GLY A 821 19.83 -11.89 -23.68
N ILE A 822 19.92 -13.21 -23.50
CA ILE A 822 21.04 -13.86 -22.80
C ILE A 822 22.14 -14.15 -23.85
N PRO A 823 23.42 -13.86 -23.58
CA PRO A 823 24.53 -14.26 -24.45
C PRO A 823 24.54 -15.78 -24.64
N GLN A 824 24.72 -16.26 -25.87
CA GLN A 824 24.91 -17.69 -26.12
C GLN A 824 26.25 -18.16 -25.55
N VAL A 825 26.27 -19.35 -24.93
CA VAL A 825 27.50 -20.03 -24.50
C VAL A 825 28.43 -20.20 -25.70
N ARG A 826 29.68 -19.76 -25.57
CA ARG A 826 30.74 -19.91 -26.58
C ARG A 826 31.85 -20.79 -26.03
N SER A 827 32.41 -21.66 -26.86
CA SER A 827 33.55 -22.51 -26.50
C SER A 827 34.80 -21.71 -26.10
N HIS A 828 34.97 -20.50 -26.63
CA HIS A 828 36.09 -19.61 -26.32
C HIS A 828 35.63 -18.15 -26.30
N ILE A 829 36.08 -17.39 -25.29
CA ILE A 829 35.84 -15.94 -25.15
C ILE A 829 37.14 -15.29 -24.66
N THR A 830 37.55 -14.17 -25.26
CA THR A 830 38.74 -13.39 -24.84
C THR A 830 38.40 -11.91 -24.69
N ARG A 831 38.98 -11.24 -23.68
CA ARG A 831 38.96 -9.77 -23.51
C ARG A 831 40.37 -9.21 -23.36
N ASN A 832 40.99 -8.87 -24.51
CA ASN A 832 42.37 -8.39 -24.61
C ASN A 832 42.70 -7.16 -23.73
N ARG A 833 41.70 -6.34 -23.33
CA ARG A 833 41.92 -5.20 -22.40
C ARG A 833 42.31 -5.63 -20.98
N ALA A 834 41.87 -6.80 -20.54
CA ALA A 834 42.12 -7.32 -19.19
C ALA A 834 43.02 -8.58 -19.19
N GLY A 835 43.24 -9.21 -20.36
CA GLY A 835 44.02 -10.44 -20.47
C GLY A 835 43.27 -11.70 -20.01
N LEU A 836 41.95 -11.61 -19.79
CA LEU A 836 41.10 -12.77 -19.51
C LEU A 836 40.78 -13.54 -20.79
N GLU A 837 40.85 -14.85 -20.66
CA GLU A 837 40.39 -15.84 -21.63
C GLU A 837 39.54 -16.88 -20.88
N CYS A 838 38.51 -17.42 -21.50
CA CYS A 838 37.80 -18.58 -20.96
C CYS A 838 37.52 -19.62 -22.02
N HIS A 839 37.55 -20.88 -21.59
CA HIS A 839 37.18 -22.02 -22.42
C HIS A 839 36.01 -22.73 -21.75
N ASN A 840 34.90 -22.84 -22.47
CA ASN A 840 33.71 -23.56 -22.03
C ASN A 840 33.62 -24.90 -22.77
N SER A 841 33.12 -25.91 -22.07
CA SER A 841 32.91 -27.24 -22.63
C SER A 841 31.56 -27.32 -23.32
N VAL A 842 31.56 -27.53 -24.63
CA VAL A 842 30.33 -27.67 -25.45
C VAL A 842 29.74 -29.09 -25.36
N SER A 843 30.47 -30.05 -24.77
CA SER A 843 30.11 -31.47 -24.75
C SER A 843 30.19 -32.13 -23.36
N GLY A 844 30.38 -31.35 -22.29
CA GLY A 844 30.47 -31.84 -20.91
C GLY A 844 31.79 -32.55 -20.53
N ASP A 845 32.59 -32.98 -21.50
CA ASP A 845 33.80 -33.83 -21.33
C ASP A 845 34.99 -33.15 -20.63
N GLN A 846 35.00 -31.81 -20.53
CA GLN A 846 36.02 -31.02 -19.83
C GLN A 846 35.38 -29.99 -18.88
N PRO A 847 36.03 -29.60 -17.77
CA PRO A 847 35.56 -28.52 -16.91
C PRO A 847 35.77 -27.15 -17.57
N ASN A 848 34.83 -26.21 -17.36
CA ASN A 848 34.98 -24.84 -17.84
C ASN A 848 36.13 -24.15 -17.08
N LYS A 849 36.99 -23.43 -17.79
CA LYS A 849 38.16 -22.76 -17.18
C LYS A 849 38.24 -21.28 -17.55
N VAL A 850 38.62 -20.46 -16.58
CA VAL A 850 39.04 -19.07 -16.75
C VAL A 850 40.56 -19.00 -16.62
N ILE A 851 41.19 -18.25 -17.51
CA ILE A 851 42.64 -18.01 -17.58
C ILE A 851 42.85 -16.49 -17.52
N TYR A 852 43.83 -16.05 -16.73
CA TYR A 852 44.27 -14.66 -16.70
C TYR A 852 45.72 -14.57 -17.14
N SER A 853 45.98 -13.82 -18.20
CA SER A 853 47.31 -13.60 -18.77
C SER A 853 47.72 -12.14 -18.64
N GLN A 854 48.97 -11.90 -18.22
CA GLN A 854 49.56 -10.57 -18.19
C GLN A 854 50.71 -10.52 -19.20
N LYS A 855 50.58 -9.63 -20.22
CA LYS A 855 51.55 -9.51 -21.32
C LYS A 855 51.85 -10.83 -22.06
N GLY A 856 50.87 -11.74 -22.14
CA GLY A 856 51.00 -13.06 -22.78
C GLY A 856 51.54 -14.18 -21.88
N VAL A 857 51.88 -13.90 -20.63
CA VAL A 857 52.23 -14.93 -19.64
C VAL A 857 51.00 -15.24 -18.78
N VAL A 858 50.60 -16.51 -18.70
CA VAL A 858 49.52 -16.95 -17.80
C VAL A 858 49.96 -16.77 -16.35
N SER A 859 49.17 -16.02 -15.58
CA SER A 859 49.41 -15.71 -14.18
C SER A 859 48.59 -16.62 -13.25
N TRP A 860 47.34 -16.93 -13.62
CA TRP A 860 46.51 -17.89 -12.91
C TRP A 860 45.45 -18.53 -13.81
N VAL A 861 44.92 -19.67 -13.36
CA VAL A 861 43.82 -20.43 -13.95
C VAL A 861 42.89 -20.89 -12.83
N ASP A 862 41.58 -20.83 -13.03
CA ASP A 862 40.57 -21.40 -12.14
C ASP A 862 39.49 -22.12 -12.96
N TYR A 863 38.76 -23.04 -12.33
CA TYR A 863 37.75 -23.90 -12.95
C TYR A 863 36.37 -23.64 -12.34
N LEU A 864 35.34 -23.59 -13.19
CA LEU A 864 33.97 -23.25 -12.82
C LEU A 864 32.97 -24.34 -13.25
N PRO A 865 31.94 -24.62 -12.42
CA PRO A 865 30.99 -25.71 -12.68
C PRO A 865 30.04 -25.39 -13.83
N SER A 866 29.57 -24.15 -13.93
CA SER A 866 28.67 -23.67 -14.99
C SER A 866 29.46 -23.00 -16.13
N PRO A 867 28.99 -23.07 -17.39
CA PRO A 867 29.57 -22.32 -18.51
C PRO A 867 29.58 -20.81 -18.26
N ILE A 868 30.67 -20.18 -18.69
CA ILE A 868 30.93 -18.74 -18.59
C ILE A 868 30.26 -18.01 -19.76
N LEU A 869 29.35 -17.08 -19.46
CA LEU A 869 28.69 -16.24 -20.46
C LEU A 869 29.46 -14.94 -20.72
N LEU A 870 29.97 -14.32 -19.64
CA LEU A 870 30.56 -12.99 -19.68
C LEU A 870 31.78 -12.88 -18.76
N MET A 871 32.69 -11.99 -19.11
CA MET A 871 33.87 -11.62 -18.33
C MET A 871 34.10 -10.11 -18.39
N THR A 872 34.64 -9.54 -17.33
CA THR A 872 35.20 -8.18 -17.29
C THR A 872 36.37 -8.12 -16.31
N GLY A 873 37.16 -7.06 -16.35
CA GLY A 873 38.28 -6.90 -15.41
C GLY A 873 39.05 -5.60 -15.59
N ASN A 874 39.68 -5.16 -14.50
CA ASN A 874 40.46 -3.95 -14.40
C ASN A 874 41.73 -4.19 -13.56
N SER A 875 42.40 -3.14 -13.08
CA SER A 875 43.62 -3.23 -12.26
C SER A 875 43.42 -3.74 -10.83
N HIS A 876 42.18 -3.78 -10.33
CA HIS A 876 41.84 -4.12 -8.94
C HIS A 876 41.18 -5.48 -8.80
N PHE A 877 40.37 -5.89 -9.78
CA PHE A 877 39.71 -7.20 -9.79
C PHE A 877 39.33 -7.64 -11.21
N SER A 878 38.98 -8.91 -11.35
CA SER A 878 38.38 -9.51 -12.55
C SER A 878 37.08 -10.21 -12.16
N ALA A 879 36.04 -10.13 -12.98
CA ALA A 879 34.72 -10.69 -12.70
C ALA A 879 34.18 -11.53 -13.86
N VAL A 880 33.51 -12.63 -13.55
CA VAL A 880 33.08 -13.65 -14.50
C VAL A 880 31.65 -14.08 -14.14
N ALA A 881 30.73 -14.03 -15.10
CA ALA A 881 29.33 -14.41 -14.91
C ALA A 881 28.99 -15.67 -15.71
N CYS A 882 28.31 -16.61 -15.05
CA CYS A 882 27.96 -17.92 -15.57
C CYS A 882 26.46 -18.06 -15.91
N GLU A 883 26.13 -19.14 -16.63
CA GLU A 883 24.77 -19.44 -17.10
C GLU A 883 23.79 -19.77 -15.96
N ASP A 884 24.30 -20.35 -14.86
CA ASP A 884 23.59 -20.60 -13.60
C ASP A 884 23.18 -19.33 -12.82
N GLY A 885 23.57 -18.14 -13.32
CA GLY A 885 23.39 -16.87 -12.61
C GLY A 885 24.47 -16.58 -11.57
N GLY A 886 25.49 -17.43 -11.46
CA GLY A 886 26.63 -17.23 -10.55
C GLY A 886 27.61 -16.17 -11.08
N LEU A 887 27.94 -15.20 -10.23
CA LEU A 887 28.92 -14.15 -10.48
C LEU A 887 30.14 -14.35 -9.56
N TYR A 888 31.27 -14.68 -10.18
CA TYR A 888 32.56 -14.95 -9.53
C TYR A 888 33.50 -13.75 -9.66
N ILE A 889 34.17 -13.38 -8.57
CA ILE A 889 35.03 -12.20 -8.52
C ILE A 889 36.42 -12.58 -7.98
N TYR A 890 37.45 -12.18 -8.71
CA TYR A 890 38.85 -12.54 -8.52
C TYR A 890 39.71 -11.30 -8.30
N SER A 891 40.72 -11.43 -7.43
CA SER A 891 41.85 -10.49 -7.40
C SER A 891 42.70 -10.64 -8.67
N PRO A 892 43.60 -9.69 -8.99
CA PRO A 892 44.51 -9.81 -10.14
C PRO A 892 45.46 -11.02 -10.03
N SER A 893 45.64 -11.54 -8.81
CA SER A 893 46.41 -12.74 -8.48
C SER A 893 45.58 -14.03 -8.37
N GLY A 894 44.32 -14.03 -8.83
CA GLY A 894 43.49 -15.24 -8.94
C GLY A 894 42.79 -15.70 -7.66
N ARG A 895 43.14 -15.16 -6.48
CA ARG A 895 42.36 -15.41 -5.26
C ARG A 895 40.95 -14.86 -5.44
N ARG A 896 39.91 -15.70 -5.30
CA ARG A 896 38.50 -15.29 -5.21
C ARG A 896 38.34 -14.26 -4.08
N LEU A 897 37.74 -13.10 -4.35
CA LEU A 897 37.57 -12.01 -3.38
C LEU A 897 36.30 -12.17 -2.52
N LEU A 898 35.31 -12.86 -3.06
CA LEU A 898 34.00 -13.12 -2.48
C LEU A 898 33.58 -14.56 -2.83
N PRO A 899 32.67 -15.17 -2.05
CA PRO A 899 31.87 -16.31 -2.51
C PRO A 899 31.12 -15.98 -3.81
N CYS A 900 30.60 -16.99 -4.51
CA CYS A 900 29.78 -16.77 -5.69
C CYS A 900 28.55 -15.93 -5.35
N ILE A 901 28.36 -14.79 -6.03
CA ILE A 901 27.16 -13.96 -5.90
C ILE A 901 26.09 -14.56 -6.81
N MET A 902 25.01 -15.07 -6.24
CA MET A 902 23.85 -15.53 -7.03
C MET A 902 23.03 -14.33 -7.50
N LEU A 903 22.88 -14.19 -8.82
CA LEU A 903 22.04 -13.17 -9.45
C LEU A 903 20.59 -13.65 -9.59
N GLU A 904 19.64 -12.72 -9.62
CA GLU A 904 18.20 -13.00 -9.82
C GLU A 904 17.89 -13.64 -11.19
N SER A 905 18.74 -13.39 -12.19
CA SER A 905 18.76 -14.13 -13.46
C SER A 905 20.11 -13.97 -14.15
N ALA A 906 20.41 -14.82 -15.13
CA ALA A 906 21.65 -14.79 -15.91
C ALA A 906 22.00 -13.39 -16.44
N ALA A 907 23.28 -13.03 -16.37
CA ALA A 907 23.78 -11.71 -16.76
C ALA A 907 23.72 -11.49 -18.29
N THR A 908 23.13 -10.37 -18.72
CA THR A 908 23.14 -9.91 -20.11
C THR A 908 24.36 -9.04 -20.42
N LEU A 909 24.80 -8.22 -19.46
CA LEU A 909 25.98 -7.35 -19.61
C LEU A 909 26.64 -7.12 -18.25
N ILE A 910 27.99 -7.18 -18.21
CA ILE A 910 28.80 -6.78 -17.06
C ILE A 910 29.91 -5.80 -17.49
N ASP A 911 30.19 -4.82 -16.63
CA ASP A 911 31.21 -3.78 -16.82
C ASP A 911 31.85 -3.40 -15.47
N CYS A 912 33.05 -2.81 -15.49
CA CYS A 912 33.75 -2.43 -14.25
C CYS A 912 34.69 -1.23 -14.42
N ASP A 913 34.68 -0.32 -13.45
CA ASP A 913 35.66 0.78 -13.31
C ASP A 913 36.13 0.89 -11.87
N ARG A 914 37.43 1.13 -11.67
CA ARG A 914 38.11 1.19 -10.36
C ARG A 914 37.70 0.06 -9.40
N GLU A 915 37.01 0.39 -8.30
CA GLU A 915 36.53 -0.52 -7.26
C GLU A 915 35.10 -1.03 -7.51
N TYR A 916 34.44 -0.61 -8.59
CA TYR A 916 33.03 -0.86 -8.86
C TYR A 916 32.80 -1.88 -9.98
N LEU A 917 31.88 -2.82 -9.73
CA LEU A 917 31.36 -3.80 -10.68
C LEU A 917 29.88 -3.52 -10.95
N MET A 918 29.47 -3.54 -12.22
CA MET A 918 28.09 -3.43 -12.65
C MET A 918 27.63 -4.71 -13.34
N CYS A 919 26.41 -5.14 -13.05
CA CYS A 919 25.73 -6.22 -13.77
C CYS A 919 24.31 -5.80 -14.17
N LEU A 920 23.95 -6.07 -15.42
CA LEU A 920 22.60 -5.98 -15.96
C LEU A 920 22.11 -7.40 -16.26
N THR A 921 21.06 -7.84 -15.57
CA THR A 921 20.49 -9.19 -15.67
C THR A 921 19.47 -9.31 -16.81
N SER A 922 19.17 -10.54 -17.22
CA SER A 922 18.20 -10.82 -18.29
C SER A 922 16.74 -10.49 -17.95
N CYS A 923 16.40 -10.26 -16.68
CA CYS A 923 15.14 -9.64 -16.27
C CYS A 923 15.15 -8.10 -16.37
N GLY A 924 16.23 -7.47 -16.85
CA GLY A 924 16.30 -6.02 -17.04
C GLY A 924 16.50 -5.22 -15.75
N LEU A 925 17.12 -5.83 -14.73
CA LEU A 925 17.52 -5.18 -13.49
C LEU A 925 19.02 -4.88 -13.51
N ILE A 926 19.42 -3.71 -13.03
CA ILE A 926 20.81 -3.28 -12.94
C ILE A 926 21.25 -3.14 -11.48
N SER A 927 22.42 -3.69 -11.17
CA SER A 927 23.06 -3.60 -9.86
C SER A 927 24.49 -3.12 -10.01
N THR A 928 24.94 -2.29 -9.07
CA THR A 928 26.35 -1.87 -8.93
C THR A 928 26.85 -2.09 -7.51
N TRP A 929 28.03 -2.68 -7.39
CA TRP A 929 28.68 -3.00 -6.12
C TRP A 929 30.09 -2.42 -6.10
N ASN A 930 30.47 -1.83 -4.97
CA ASN A 930 31.87 -1.64 -4.64
C ASN A 930 32.45 -2.97 -4.13
N VAL A 931 33.32 -3.58 -4.93
CA VAL A 931 33.94 -4.88 -4.67
C VAL A 931 34.94 -4.81 -3.52
N MET A 932 35.64 -3.68 -3.37
CA MET A 932 36.73 -3.51 -2.40
C MET A 932 36.20 -3.24 -0.98
N ARG A 933 35.06 -2.53 -0.88
CA ARG A 933 34.34 -2.26 0.38
C ARG A 933 33.23 -3.26 0.69
N GLN A 934 32.88 -4.12 -0.28
CA GLN A 934 31.78 -5.10 -0.21
C GLN A 934 30.40 -4.46 0.03
N THR A 935 30.17 -3.26 -0.52
CA THR A 935 28.91 -2.49 -0.38
C THR A 935 28.19 -2.34 -1.71
N ALA A 936 26.87 -2.56 -1.75
CA ALA A 936 26.03 -2.17 -2.90
C ALA A 936 25.90 -0.64 -3.00
N VAL A 937 25.92 -0.09 -4.21
CA VAL A 937 25.66 1.33 -4.52
C VAL A 937 24.29 1.48 -5.17
N VAL A 938 23.99 0.59 -6.12
CA VAL A 938 22.66 0.43 -6.72
C VAL A 938 22.25 -1.03 -6.63
N SER A 939 21.08 -1.30 -6.04
CA SER A 939 20.53 -2.65 -5.86
C SER A 939 19.31 -2.87 -6.74
N SER A 940 19.43 -3.75 -7.74
CA SER A 940 18.34 -4.32 -8.55
C SER A 940 17.34 -3.30 -9.11
N VAL A 941 17.84 -2.22 -9.73
CA VAL A 941 17.02 -1.16 -10.31
C VAL A 941 16.50 -1.53 -11.70
N SER A 942 15.19 -1.36 -11.91
CA SER A 942 14.51 -1.62 -13.19
C SER A 942 14.95 -0.66 -14.30
N VAL A 943 15.36 -1.21 -15.45
CA VAL A 943 15.63 -0.46 -16.70
C VAL A 943 14.37 -0.33 -17.57
N ALA A 944 13.26 -1.00 -17.19
CA ALA A 944 12.01 -0.98 -17.95
C ALA A 944 11.47 0.42 -18.31
N PRO A 945 11.52 1.45 -17.44
CA PRO A 945 11.02 2.79 -17.78
C PRO A 945 11.72 3.43 -19.00
N ILE A 946 13.03 3.20 -19.14
CA ILE A 946 13.86 3.73 -20.24
C ILE A 946 13.48 3.07 -21.58
N LEU A 947 13.17 1.77 -21.56
CA LEU A 947 12.83 0.99 -22.75
C LEU A 947 11.35 1.10 -23.13
N GLN A 948 10.49 1.45 -22.17
CA GLN A 948 9.05 1.64 -22.40
C GLN A 948 8.68 3.06 -22.82
N SER A 949 9.46 4.09 -22.46
CA SER A 949 9.13 5.50 -22.77
C SER A 949 8.97 5.81 -24.26
N SER A 950 9.59 5.02 -25.14
CA SER A 950 9.50 5.16 -26.60
C SER A 950 8.30 4.45 -27.24
N LEU A 951 7.65 3.50 -26.57
CA LEU A 951 6.55 2.70 -27.13
C LEU A 951 5.25 3.50 -27.37
N HIS A 952 5.20 4.76 -26.93
CA HIS A 952 4.03 5.63 -27.00
C HIS A 952 4.22 6.86 -27.93
N LEU A 953 5.26 6.85 -28.79
CA LEU A 953 5.68 8.01 -29.58
C LEU A 953 5.66 7.85 -31.11
N SER A 954 5.32 6.68 -31.66
CA SER A 954 5.15 6.51 -33.11
C SER A 954 4.04 5.51 -33.48
N GLU A 955 3.02 5.99 -34.19
CA GLU A 955 2.05 5.12 -34.89
C GLU A 955 2.65 4.50 -36.17
N THR A 956 3.74 5.11 -36.68
CA THR A 956 4.57 4.56 -37.76
C THR A 956 5.57 3.55 -37.21
N THR A 957 6.02 2.62 -38.04
CA THR A 957 6.85 1.47 -37.65
C THR A 957 8.29 1.86 -37.31
N SER A 958 8.51 2.38 -36.10
CA SER A 958 9.85 2.52 -35.53
C SER A 958 10.31 1.22 -34.86
N SER A 959 11.61 0.95 -34.89
CA SER A 959 12.21 -0.23 -34.25
C SER A 959 12.19 -0.08 -32.73
N SER A 960 11.89 -1.16 -31.99
CA SER A 960 11.96 -1.19 -30.53
C SER A 960 13.30 -0.67 -30.01
N VAL A 961 13.25 0.30 -29.10
CA VAL A 961 14.46 0.90 -28.53
C VAL A 961 15.21 -0.14 -27.71
N SER A 962 16.52 -0.17 -27.90
CA SER A 962 17.45 -1.10 -27.26
C SER A 962 18.57 -0.34 -26.55
N ILE A 963 19.27 -1.01 -25.63
CA ILE A 963 20.45 -0.45 -24.95
C ILE A 963 21.64 -0.59 -25.91
N THR A 964 22.27 0.53 -26.29
CA THR A 964 23.47 0.54 -27.15
C THR A 964 24.75 0.41 -26.34
N SER A 965 24.77 0.98 -25.13
CA SER A 965 25.86 0.83 -24.17
C SER A 965 25.32 0.90 -22.75
N ALA A 966 25.99 0.16 -21.86
CA ALA A 966 25.82 0.26 -20.43
C ALA A 966 27.22 0.23 -19.81
N THR A 967 27.53 1.21 -18.96
CA THR A 967 28.85 1.38 -18.34
C THR A 967 28.72 1.87 -16.91
N VAL A 968 29.72 1.62 -16.07
CA VAL A 968 29.77 2.15 -14.69
C VAL A 968 30.67 3.38 -14.60
N ARG A 969 30.23 4.38 -13.84
CA ARG A 969 30.98 5.61 -13.57
C ARG A 969 32.03 5.42 -12.46
N GLN A 970 32.96 6.37 -12.38
CA GLN A 970 34.02 6.46 -11.36
C GLN A 970 33.52 6.58 -9.90
N ASP A 971 32.23 6.84 -9.70
CA ASP A 971 31.53 6.90 -8.40
C ASP A 971 30.58 5.70 -8.16
N GLY A 972 30.56 4.72 -9.06
CA GLY A 972 29.77 3.50 -8.93
C GLY A 972 28.33 3.60 -9.45
N LEU A 973 27.93 4.72 -10.05
CA LEU A 973 26.60 4.87 -10.63
C LEU A 973 26.53 4.35 -12.08
N PRO A 974 25.46 3.65 -12.47
CA PRO A 974 25.29 3.13 -13.82
C PRO A 974 24.90 4.24 -14.82
N LEU A 975 25.45 4.11 -16.03
CA LEU A 975 25.28 5.02 -17.16
C LEU A 975 24.84 4.22 -18.39
N LEU A 976 23.71 4.59 -19.00
CA LEU A 976 23.06 3.88 -20.10
C LEU A 976 22.90 4.79 -21.32
N THR A 977 23.12 4.26 -22.52
CA THR A 977 22.71 4.89 -23.79
C THR A 977 21.76 3.97 -24.56
N THR A 978 20.81 4.57 -25.27
CA THR A 978 19.81 3.85 -26.07
C THR A 978 20.08 3.93 -27.57
N SER A 979 19.39 3.10 -28.36
CA SER A 979 19.39 3.17 -29.82
C SER A 979 18.61 4.36 -30.38
N SER A 980 17.93 5.13 -29.52
CA SER A 980 17.23 6.38 -29.83
C SER A 980 18.08 7.63 -29.54
N GLY A 981 19.40 7.48 -29.35
CA GLY A 981 20.31 8.61 -29.06
C GLY A 981 20.10 9.25 -27.67
N GLN A 982 19.25 8.68 -26.82
CA GLN A 982 19.04 9.17 -25.45
C GLN A 982 20.04 8.53 -24.49
N GLY A 983 20.41 9.30 -23.47
CA GLY A 983 21.39 8.88 -22.48
C GLY A 983 20.90 9.15 -21.06
N PHE A 984 21.06 8.18 -20.17
CA PHE A 984 20.50 8.18 -18.82
C PHE A 984 21.58 7.85 -17.78
N SER A 985 21.56 8.54 -16.65
CA SER A 985 22.32 8.19 -15.44
C SER A 985 21.34 7.92 -14.32
N TYR A 986 21.67 6.98 -13.44
CA TYR A 986 20.98 6.91 -12.15
C TYR A 986 21.47 8.05 -11.25
N HIS A 987 20.59 8.58 -10.38
CA HIS A 987 20.93 9.64 -9.41
C HIS A 987 20.68 9.15 -7.99
N GLU A 988 21.74 9.03 -7.20
CA GLU A 988 21.68 8.31 -5.93
C GLU A 988 20.71 8.92 -4.91
N GLY A 989 20.80 10.22 -4.64
CA GLY A 989 19.97 10.89 -3.63
C GLY A 989 18.48 11.00 -3.96
N MET A 990 18.08 10.69 -5.21
CA MET A 990 16.67 10.61 -5.62
C MET A 990 16.23 9.18 -5.93
N LYS A 991 17.18 8.23 -6.01
CA LYS A 991 16.99 6.83 -6.45
C LYS A 991 16.22 6.69 -7.78
N THR A 992 16.37 7.67 -8.69
CA THR A 992 15.70 7.74 -10.00
C THR A 992 16.66 7.72 -11.19
N TRP A 993 16.15 7.31 -12.35
CA TRP A 993 16.81 7.55 -13.64
C TRP A 993 16.61 9.01 -14.07
N VAL A 994 17.71 9.71 -14.32
CA VAL A 994 17.74 11.05 -14.89
C VAL A 994 18.18 10.96 -16.34
N LYS A 995 17.43 11.58 -17.26
CA LYS A 995 17.89 11.74 -18.65
C LYS A 995 18.96 12.84 -18.68
N VAL A 996 20.14 12.49 -19.17
CA VAL A 996 21.34 13.35 -19.22
C VAL A 996 21.53 13.87 -20.65
N ILE A 997 21.16 13.08 -21.65
CA ILE A 997 21.23 13.44 -23.08
C ILE A 997 19.86 13.22 -23.71
N ASP A 998 19.35 14.25 -24.38
CA ASP A 998 18.13 14.19 -25.19
C ASP A 998 18.41 14.71 -26.61
N PRO A 999 18.18 13.91 -27.68
CA PRO A 999 18.27 14.36 -29.07
C PRO A 999 17.39 15.55 -29.43
N TRP A 1000 16.35 15.85 -28.63
CA TRP A 1000 15.56 17.09 -28.79
C TRP A 1000 16.42 18.35 -28.88
N PHE A 1001 17.54 18.40 -28.16
CA PHE A 1001 18.43 19.56 -28.20
C PHE A 1001 19.31 19.65 -29.46
N ALA A 1002 19.20 18.72 -30.41
CA ALA A 1002 19.87 18.79 -31.71
C ALA A 1002 19.61 20.11 -32.48
N MET A 1003 18.51 20.79 -32.14
CA MET A 1003 18.11 22.07 -32.73
C MET A 1003 18.80 23.32 -32.11
N SER A 1004 19.63 23.16 -31.07
CA SER A 1004 20.42 24.28 -30.51
C SER A 1004 21.67 24.58 -31.34
N SER A 1005 22.05 25.87 -31.41
CA SER A 1005 23.30 26.32 -32.03
C SER A 1005 24.57 25.85 -31.29
N PHE A 1006 24.44 25.40 -30.04
CA PHE A 1006 25.52 24.79 -29.25
C PHE A 1006 25.56 23.25 -29.35
N PHE A 1007 24.71 22.62 -30.18
CA PHE A 1007 24.69 21.17 -30.28
C PHE A 1007 25.79 20.63 -31.20
N GLY A 1008 26.77 19.95 -30.61
CA GLY A 1008 27.90 19.34 -31.33
C GLY A 1008 29.06 20.28 -31.66
N SER A 1009 28.88 21.60 -31.48
CA SER A 1009 29.99 22.56 -31.45
C SER A 1009 30.77 22.44 -30.14
N ASP A 1010 32.10 22.37 -30.24
CA ASP A 1010 32.97 22.39 -29.06
C ASP A 1010 32.90 23.80 -28.43
N PRO A 1011 32.64 23.94 -27.12
CA PRO A 1011 32.56 25.25 -26.46
C PRO A 1011 33.88 26.05 -26.49
N ALA A 1012 34.99 25.48 -26.95
CA ALA A 1012 36.21 26.22 -27.29
C ALA A 1012 36.15 26.94 -28.67
N ILE A 1013 35.35 26.47 -29.63
CA ILE A 1013 35.34 26.98 -31.02
C ILE A 1013 34.71 28.37 -31.13
N HIS A 1014 33.71 28.69 -30.30
CA HIS A 1014 33.09 30.03 -30.29
C HIS A 1014 34.00 31.18 -29.81
N ARG A 1015 35.29 30.90 -29.51
CA ARG A 1015 36.31 31.93 -29.24
C ARG A 1015 36.98 32.52 -30.49
N THR A 1016 36.63 32.12 -31.72
CA THR A 1016 37.24 32.70 -32.94
C THR A 1016 36.67 34.08 -33.33
N GLY A 1017 36.53 34.98 -32.36
CA GLY A 1017 36.58 36.42 -32.56
C GLY A 1017 37.91 36.91 -32.00
N THR A 1018 38.80 37.46 -32.82
CA THR A 1018 40.19 37.74 -32.43
C THR A 1018 40.31 38.90 -31.44
N THR A 1019 40.29 38.58 -30.15
CA THR A 1019 40.80 39.42 -29.07
C THR A 1019 42.03 38.77 -28.43
N VAL A 1020 43.12 39.52 -28.34
CA VAL A 1020 44.34 39.09 -27.66
C VAL A 1020 44.28 39.64 -26.23
N ASP A 1021 44.16 38.75 -25.24
CA ASP A 1021 44.17 39.16 -23.83
C ASP A 1021 45.54 39.76 -23.46
N ALA A 1022 45.52 40.91 -22.79
CA ALA A 1022 46.69 41.77 -22.56
C ALA A 1022 47.75 41.22 -21.57
N PHE A 1023 47.70 39.93 -21.23
CA PHE A 1023 48.55 39.28 -20.22
C PHE A 1023 49.40 38.11 -20.74
N GLY A 1024 49.29 37.74 -22.02
CA GLY A 1024 50.34 36.97 -22.73
C GLY A 1024 50.57 35.50 -22.35
N GLU A 1025 49.81 34.92 -21.42
CA GLU A 1025 49.96 33.50 -21.05
C GLU A 1025 49.16 32.55 -21.95
N SER A 1026 49.85 31.59 -22.59
CA SER A 1026 49.22 30.55 -23.40
C SER A 1026 48.60 29.45 -22.53
N SER A 1027 47.39 29.68 -22.03
CA SER A 1027 46.65 28.66 -21.25
C SER A 1027 46.43 27.39 -22.08
N THR A 1028 46.92 26.26 -21.58
CA THR A 1028 46.88 24.97 -22.30
C THR A 1028 45.45 24.51 -22.57
N THR A 1029 45.10 24.33 -23.84
CA THR A 1029 43.78 23.87 -24.28
C THR A 1029 43.54 22.40 -23.92
N VAL A 1030 42.99 22.19 -22.71
CA VAL A 1030 42.54 20.86 -22.26
C VAL A 1030 41.46 20.35 -23.22
N SER A 1031 41.78 19.29 -23.96
CA SER A 1031 40.88 18.77 -25.00
C SER A 1031 39.55 18.29 -24.41
N PHE A 1032 38.46 18.94 -24.84
CA PHE A 1032 37.07 18.70 -24.42
C PHE A 1032 36.65 17.22 -24.55
N ARG A 1033 37.24 16.48 -25.50
CA ARG A 1033 36.98 15.06 -25.80
C ARG A 1033 37.30 14.06 -24.66
N LYS A 1034 37.79 14.51 -23.50
CA LYS A 1034 38.04 13.66 -22.32
C LYS A 1034 36.91 13.66 -21.28
N GLY A 1035 35.95 14.57 -21.35
CA GLY A 1035 34.83 14.62 -20.42
C GLY A 1035 33.88 13.42 -20.51
N VAL A 1036 33.14 13.13 -19.44
CA VAL A 1036 32.20 11.99 -19.40
C VAL A 1036 30.97 12.31 -20.26
N LEU A 1037 30.47 13.55 -20.16
CA LEU A 1037 29.34 14.02 -20.95
C LEU A 1037 29.70 14.06 -22.45
N ALA A 1038 30.90 14.57 -22.79
CA ALA A 1038 31.41 14.56 -24.16
C ALA A 1038 31.55 13.14 -24.76
N GLN A 1039 32.09 12.17 -24.00
CA GLN A 1039 32.18 10.77 -24.44
C GLN A 1039 30.80 10.13 -24.62
N MET A 1040 29.86 10.41 -23.71
CA MET A 1040 28.49 9.90 -23.73
C MET A 1040 27.68 10.48 -24.91
N HIS A 1041 27.89 11.76 -25.26
CA HIS A 1041 27.39 12.37 -26.50
C HIS A 1041 27.89 11.64 -27.75
N ALA A 1042 29.20 11.37 -27.84
CA ALA A 1042 29.78 10.64 -28.97
C ALA A 1042 29.25 9.20 -29.07
N ALA A 1043 29.03 8.52 -27.93
CA ALA A 1043 28.44 7.19 -27.89
C ALA A 1043 26.97 7.21 -28.35
N ALA A 1044 26.16 8.15 -27.87
CA ALA A 1044 24.75 8.29 -28.25
C ALA A 1044 24.57 8.60 -29.75
N MET A 1045 25.39 9.51 -30.30
CA MET A 1045 25.35 9.89 -31.72
C MET A 1045 25.91 8.82 -32.68
N SER A 1046 26.53 7.75 -32.16
CA SER A 1046 26.95 6.61 -32.98
C SER A 1046 25.78 5.73 -33.47
N GLY A 1047 24.60 5.88 -32.85
CA GLY A 1047 23.34 5.36 -33.37
C GLY A 1047 22.86 6.14 -34.60
N ARG A 1048 22.22 5.45 -35.56
CA ARG A 1048 21.76 6.00 -36.86
C ARG A 1048 20.82 7.23 -36.72
N GLN A 1049 21.32 8.46 -36.54
CA GLN A 1049 20.44 9.63 -36.58
C GLN A 1049 21.02 11.01 -36.95
N GLU A 1050 22.24 11.09 -37.50
CA GLU A 1050 22.81 12.37 -38.01
C GLU A 1050 21.90 13.11 -39.02
N LYS A 1051 21.11 12.37 -39.81
CA LYS A 1051 20.20 12.94 -40.82
C LYS A 1051 19.00 13.66 -40.22
N ASP A 1052 18.41 13.14 -39.16
CA ASP A 1052 17.20 13.72 -38.58
C ASP A 1052 17.56 14.96 -37.74
N ALA A 1053 18.75 14.95 -37.11
CA ALA A 1053 19.32 16.14 -36.48
C ALA A 1053 19.55 17.28 -37.48
N ALA A 1054 20.13 16.99 -38.65
CA ALA A 1054 20.30 17.96 -39.73
C ALA A 1054 18.94 18.48 -40.25
N PHE A 1055 17.97 17.58 -40.46
CA PHE A 1055 16.61 17.94 -40.89
C PHE A 1055 15.89 18.84 -39.86
N ALA A 1056 16.07 18.60 -38.57
CA ALA A 1056 15.50 19.42 -37.51
C ALA A 1056 16.15 20.82 -37.40
N GLN A 1057 17.46 20.94 -37.69
CA GLN A 1057 18.12 22.24 -37.81
C GLN A 1057 17.67 23.02 -39.06
N GLU A 1058 17.41 22.33 -40.17
CA GLU A 1058 16.87 22.96 -41.39
C GLU A 1058 15.46 23.54 -41.16
N LEU A 1059 14.62 22.81 -40.42
CA LEU A 1059 13.22 23.15 -40.12
C LEU A 1059 13.03 24.38 -39.21
N LEU A 1060 14.03 24.72 -38.37
CA LEU A 1060 13.92 25.82 -37.39
C LEU A 1060 14.63 27.11 -37.77
N ARG A 1061 15.20 27.23 -38.99
CA ARG A 1061 15.71 28.50 -39.56
C ARG A 1061 14.62 29.55 -39.88
N VAL A 1062 13.46 29.46 -39.21
CA VAL A 1062 12.26 30.25 -39.49
C VAL A 1062 11.92 31.21 -38.33
N ASP A 1063 12.45 30.98 -37.11
CA ASP A 1063 12.24 31.87 -35.96
C ASP A 1063 13.44 31.87 -34.98
N ASP A 1064 14.20 32.96 -34.99
CA ASP A 1064 15.38 33.18 -34.13
C ASP A 1064 15.04 33.17 -32.62
N ASN A 1065 13.80 33.51 -32.25
CA ASN A 1065 13.36 33.54 -30.84
C ASN A 1065 13.23 32.11 -30.31
N VAL A 1066 12.69 31.19 -31.13
CA VAL A 1066 12.58 29.77 -30.79
C VAL A 1066 13.98 29.16 -30.66
N GLN A 1067 14.90 29.46 -31.59
CA GLN A 1067 16.27 28.96 -31.51
C GLN A 1067 17.01 29.48 -30.26
N SER A 1068 16.78 30.74 -29.87
CA SER A 1068 17.34 31.34 -28.67
C SER A 1068 16.83 30.64 -27.39
N ALA A 1069 15.51 30.50 -27.25
CA ALA A 1069 14.89 29.83 -26.11
C ALA A 1069 15.29 28.34 -25.97
N VAL A 1070 15.36 27.62 -27.08
CA VAL A 1070 15.88 26.23 -27.11
C VAL A 1070 17.36 26.18 -26.71
N THR A 1071 18.15 27.20 -27.04
CA THR A 1071 19.58 27.25 -26.73
C THR A 1071 19.87 27.58 -25.27
N LEU A 1072 19.15 28.52 -24.64
CA LEU A 1072 19.21 28.68 -23.18
C LEU A 1072 18.82 27.38 -22.46
N SER A 1073 17.73 26.76 -22.88
CA SER A 1073 17.25 25.48 -22.33
C SER A 1073 18.28 24.35 -22.49
N HIS A 1074 19.04 24.35 -23.60
CA HIS A 1074 20.12 23.38 -23.80
C HIS A 1074 21.28 23.61 -22.83
N LEU A 1075 21.75 24.85 -22.68
CA LEU A 1075 22.84 25.20 -21.76
C LEU A 1075 22.47 24.91 -20.30
N GLU A 1076 21.22 25.16 -19.91
CA GLU A 1076 20.66 24.80 -18.59
C GLU A 1076 20.66 23.28 -18.38
N ASN A 1077 20.22 22.51 -19.38
CA ASN A 1077 20.30 21.05 -19.34
C ASN A 1077 21.76 20.55 -19.27
N GLN A 1078 22.70 21.13 -20.03
CA GLN A 1078 24.11 20.70 -20.00
C GLN A 1078 24.77 20.97 -18.64
N MET A 1079 24.47 22.10 -17.99
CA MET A 1079 24.90 22.36 -16.61
C MET A 1079 24.32 21.34 -15.62
N ALA A 1080 23.02 21.04 -15.71
CA ALA A 1080 22.38 20.03 -14.86
C ALA A 1080 22.99 18.63 -15.08
N SER A 1081 23.19 18.25 -16.35
CA SER A 1081 23.82 16.99 -16.76
C SER A 1081 25.26 16.85 -16.26
N ALA A 1082 26.10 17.88 -16.42
CA ALA A 1082 27.46 17.87 -15.90
C ALA A 1082 27.50 17.76 -14.36
N ARG A 1083 26.54 18.38 -13.66
CA ARG A 1083 26.37 18.22 -12.20
C ARG A 1083 25.97 16.79 -11.81
N VAL A 1084 24.99 16.19 -12.49
CA VAL A 1084 24.57 14.80 -12.24
C VAL A 1084 25.69 13.81 -12.54
N LEU A 1085 26.54 14.08 -13.54
CA LEU A 1085 27.73 13.30 -13.87
C LEU A 1085 28.96 13.57 -12.97
N GLY A 1086 28.87 14.48 -11.99
CA GLY A 1086 29.99 14.85 -11.11
C GLY A 1086 31.15 15.56 -11.83
N SER A 1087 30.94 16.01 -13.07
CA SER A 1087 32.00 16.49 -13.95
C SER A 1087 32.28 17.98 -13.74
N ALA A 1088 33.12 18.27 -12.73
CA ALA A 1088 33.44 19.64 -12.31
C ALA A 1088 33.95 20.54 -13.46
N SER A 1089 34.81 20.02 -14.33
CA SER A 1089 35.37 20.76 -15.46
C SER A 1089 34.34 21.07 -16.55
N GLU A 1090 33.49 20.10 -16.90
CA GLU A 1090 32.41 20.31 -17.89
C GLU A 1090 31.38 21.30 -17.32
N TYR A 1091 31.02 21.18 -16.04
CA TYR A 1091 30.10 22.11 -15.37
C TYR A 1091 30.60 23.56 -15.40
N LYS A 1092 31.87 23.79 -15.02
CA LYS A 1092 32.46 25.14 -15.00
C LYS A 1092 32.57 25.76 -16.41
N GLN A 1093 32.75 24.94 -17.45
CA GLN A 1093 32.79 25.42 -18.84
C GLN A 1093 31.39 25.77 -19.36
N TRP A 1094 30.39 24.89 -19.17
CA TRP A 1094 29.01 25.17 -19.56
C TRP A 1094 28.42 26.39 -18.81
N LEU A 1095 28.76 26.57 -17.53
CA LEU A 1095 28.35 27.73 -16.74
C LEU A 1095 28.89 29.07 -17.29
N ARG A 1096 30.10 29.09 -17.85
CA ARG A 1096 30.65 30.28 -18.52
C ARG A 1096 29.93 30.56 -19.84
N CYS A 1097 29.65 29.52 -20.65
CA CYS A 1097 28.86 29.67 -21.88
C CYS A 1097 27.43 30.17 -21.60
N TYR A 1098 26.81 29.68 -20.53
CA TYR A 1098 25.50 30.14 -20.07
C TYR A 1098 25.52 31.61 -19.63
N ALA A 1099 26.46 32.01 -18.78
CA ALA A 1099 26.59 33.40 -18.36
C ALA A 1099 26.88 34.37 -19.52
N GLN A 1100 27.67 33.94 -20.52
CA GLN A 1100 27.87 34.69 -21.76
C GLN A 1100 26.56 34.83 -22.54
N ARG A 1101 25.79 33.74 -22.71
CA ARG A 1101 24.52 33.81 -23.45
C ARG A 1101 23.44 34.62 -22.73
N LEU A 1102 23.40 34.58 -21.39
CA LEU A 1102 22.54 35.48 -20.59
C LEU A 1102 22.95 36.96 -20.75
N ALA A 1103 24.24 37.25 -20.91
CA ALA A 1103 24.72 38.59 -21.21
C ALA A 1103 24.30 39.03 -22.63
N ASP A 1104 24.39 38.16 -23.63
CA ASP A 1104 23.92 38.45 -25.00
C ASP A 1104 22.39 38.73 -25.02
N GLU A 1105 21.58 37.87 -24.40
CA GLU A 1105 20.11 37.98 -24.38
C GLU A 1105 19.56 39.03 -23.40
N SER A 1106 20.41 39.70 -22.60
CA SER A 1106 20.01 40.71 -21.59
C SER A 1106 19.00 40.19 -20.55
N ALA A 1107 19.01 38.89 -20.23
CA ALA A 1107 17.99 38.23 -19.42
C ALA A 1107 18.14 38.48 -17.90
N ILE A 1108 17.76 39.70 -17.46
CA ILE A 1108 17.97 40.24 -16.10
C ILE A 1108 17.55 39.25 -15.00
N ASP A 1109 16.35 38.68 -15.06
CA ASP A 1109 15.80 37.84 -13.98
C ASP A 1109 16.62 36.56 -13.75
N ARG A 1110 17.07 35.90 -14.83
CA ARG A 1110 17.93 34.70 -14.76
C ARG A 1110 19.33 35.04 -14.25
N VAL A 1111 19.86 36.22 -14.60
CA VAL A 1111 21.14 36.72 -14.08
C VAL A 1111 21.03 37.01 -12.57
N GLU A 1112 19.92 37.60 -12.11
CA GLU A 1112 19.67 37.76 -10.68
C GLU A 1112 19.53 36.43 -9.94
N GLU A 1113 18.79 35.46 -10.49
CA GLU A 1113 18.66 34.12 -9.90
C GLU A 1113 20.02 33.44 -9.74
N LEU A 1114 20.84 33.44 -10.80
CA LEU A 1114 22.18 32.86 -10.78
C LEU A 1114 23.09 33.54 -9.75
N CYS A 1115 23.07 34.87 -9.66
CA CYS A 1115 23.87 35.62 -8.69
C CYS A 1115 23.42 35.37 -7.24
N LYS A 1116 22.10 35.32 -6.98
CA LYS A 1116 21.52 34.96 -5.67
C LYS A 1116 21.94 33.55 -5.25
N TYR A 1117 21.88 32.59 -6.19
CA TYR A 1117 22.29 31.20 -5.94
C TYR A 1117 23.77 31.06 -5.58
N LEU A 1118 24.65 31.84 -6.22
CA LEU A 1118 26.09 31.74 -6.01
C LEU A 1118 26.62 32.54 -4.80
N LEU A 1119 25.97 33.65 -4.44
CA LEU A 1119 26.37 34.46 -3.27
C LEU A 1119 25.96 33.82 -1.93
N GLY A 1120 24.73 33.30 -1.86
CA GLY A 1120 24.13 32.73 -0.65
C GLY A 1120 23.67 33.76 0.38
N PRO A 1121 23.14 33.31 1.54
CA PRO A 1121 22.70 34.20 2.61
C PRO A 1121 23.88 34.97 3.23
N ILE A 1122 23.68 36.27 3.44
CA ILE A 1122 24.70 37.21 3.96
C ILE A 1122 24.88 37.09 5.49
N TYR A 1123 23.89 36.53 6.20
CA TYR A 1123 23.89 36.35 7.64
C TYR A 1123 23.80 34.86 8.03
N GLN A 1124 24.70 34.38 8.88
CA GLN A 1124 24.65 33.03 9.47
C GLN A 1124 23.59 32.94 10.57
N GLY A 1125 22.32 33.01 10.18
CA GLY A 1125 21.16 32.82 11.07
C GLY A 1125 20.82 31.36 11.32
N GLY A 1126 21.64 30.66 12.11
CA GLY A 1126 21.33 29.37 12.78
C GLY A 1126 20.67 28.26 11.94
N GLU A 1127 21.48 27.40 11.33
CA GLU A 1127 21.17 26.02 10.86
C GLU A 1127 19.99 25.78 9.89
N ARG A 1128 19.17 26.80 9.58
CA ARG A 1128 17.93 26.64 8.81
C ARG A 1128 18.04 26.98 7.32
N SER A 1129 19.19 27.48 6.85
CA SER A 1129 19.44 27.75 5.44
C SER A 1129 20.13 26.55 4.76
N GLY A 1130 19.40 25.77 3.96
CA GLY A 1130 19.94 24.66 3.15
C GLY A 1130 20.81 25.09 1.95
N TRP A 1131 21.68 26.10 2.14
CA TRP A 1131 22.60 26.59 1.12
C TRP A 1131 24.02 26.06 1.35
N GLU A 1132 24.45 25.14 0.51
CA GLU A 1132 25.83 24.64 0.49
C GLU A 1132 26.78 25.70 -0.10
N PRO A 1133 27.95 25.99 0.50
CA PRO A 1133 28.89 27.00 -0.03
C PRO A 1133 29.70 26.51 -1.24
N THR A 1134 29.80 25.19 -1.42
CA THR A 1134 30.59 24.53 -2.48
C THR A 1134 29.70 23.86 -3.53
N ILE A 1135 30.22 23.68 -4.74
CA ILE A 1135 29.61 22.88 -5.80
C ILE A 1135 30.70 22.15 -6.60
N LEU A 1136 30.64 20.82 -6.66
CA LEU A 1136 31.62 19.95 -7.34
C LEU A 1136 33.10 20.26 -6.97
N GLY A 1137 33.35 20.69 -5.73
CA GLY A 1137 34.68 21.07 -5.23
C GLY A 1137 35.08 22.54 -5.41
N PHE A 1138 34.35 23.34 -6.20
CA PHE A 1138 34.57 24.79 -6.29
C PHE A 1138 33.78 25.56 -5.23
N GLN A 1139 34.26 26.70 -4.76
CA GLN A 1139 33.41 27.62 -3.97
C GLN A 1139 32.47 28.39 -4.90
N LYS A 1140 31.18 28.48 -4.54
CA LYS A 1140 30.20 29.22 -5.36
C LYS A 1140 30.54 30.71 -5.51
N ARG A 1141 31.18 31.29 -4.50
CA ARG A 1141 31.62 32.70 -4.46
C ARG A 1141 32.82 32.98 -5.35
N GLU A 1142 33.74 32.02 -5.50
CA GLU A 1142 34.83 32.09 -6.49
C GLU A 1142 34.26 32.03 -7.91
N LEU A 1143 33.31 31.12 -8.16
CA LEU A 1143 32.61 31.05 -9.45
C LEU A 1143 31.87 32.35 -9.77
N LEU A 1144 31.18 32.97 -8.79
CA LEU A 1144 30.54 34.27 -9.00
C LEU A 1144 31.56 35.34 -9.43
N ASN A 1145 32.72 35.39 -8.77
CA ASN A 1145 33.78 36.35 -9.09
C ASN A 1145 34.33 36.17 -10.53
N GLU A 1146 34.38 34.94 -11.05
CA GLU A 1146 34.74 34.68 -12.45
C GLU A 1146 33.65 35.07 -13.47
N LEU A 1147 32.37 35.06 -13.07
CA LEU A 1147 31.24 35.32 -13.97
C LEU A 1147 30.82 36.79 -14.02
N LEU A 1148 30.98 37.56 -12.93
CA LEU A 1148 30.64 38.98 -12.87
C LEU A 1148 31.31 39.81 -14.00
N PRO A 1149 32.59 39.61 -14.38
CA PRO A 1149 33.19 40.29 -15.52
C PRO A 1149 32.50 39.97 -16.85
N ILE A 1150 32.13 38.70 -17.08
CA ILE A 1150 31.44 38.26 -18.31
C ILE A 1150 30.07 38.95 -18.39
N LEU A 1151 29.32 38.97 -17.30
CA LEU A 1151 28.02 39.64 -17.20
C LEU A 1151 28.12 41.17 -17.33
N SER A 1152 29.24 41.78 -16.91
CA SER A 1152 29.46 43.23 -16.99
C SER A 1152 29.62 43.77 -18.44
N SER A 1153 29.87 42.89 -19.40
CA SER A 1153 30.06 43.23 -20.81
C SER A 1153 28.81 43.90 -21.42
N ASN A 1154 27.61 43.50 -20.98
CA ASN A 1154 26.37 44.14 -21.38
C ASN A 1154 25.99 45.29 -20.43
N ARG A 1155 25.82 46.48 -21.00
CA ARG A 1155 25.42 47.71 -20.31
C ARG A 1155 24.12 47.59 -19.52
N SER A 1156 23.17 46.74 -19.92
CA SER A 1156 21.91 46.53 -19.18
C SER A 1156 22.13 45.87 -17.81
N LEU A 1157 23.08 44.94 -17.71
CA LEU A 1157 23.34 44.14 -16.51
C LEU A 1157 24.28 44.83 -15.50
N GLN A 1158 25.00 45.88 -15.91
CA GLN A 1158 26.03 46.55 -15.08
C GLN A 1158 25.50 47.05 -13.72
N ARG A 1159 24.24 47.47 -13.63
CA ARG A 1159 23.60 47.83 -12.34
C ARG A 1159 23.54 46.64 -11.39
N VAL A 1160 23.06 45.50 -11.90
CA VAL A 1160 22.84 44.25 -11.17
C VAL A 1160 24.19 43.66 -10.75
N VAL A 1161 25.16 43.60 -11.68
CA VAL A 1161 26.53 43.14 -11.44
C VAL A 1161 27.20 43.94 -10.31
N LYS A 1162 27.04 45.28 -10.28
CA LYS A 1162 27.59 46.13 -9.22
C LYS A 1162 26.99 45.85 -7.84
N GLU A 1163 25.72 45.46 -7.77
CA GLU A 1163 25.04 45.12 -6.52
C GLU A 1163 25.59 43.81 -5.94
N TYR A 1164 25.69 42.74 -6.74
CA TYR A 1164 26.29 41.47 -6.29
C TYR A 1164 27.79 41.56 -6.02
N LEU A 1165 28.53 42.43 -6.71
CA LEU A 1165 29.94 42.69 -6.44
C LEU A 1165 30.13 43.31 -5.04
N SER A 1166 29.35 44.33 -4.67
CA SER A 1166 29.43 44.90 -3.31
C SER A 1166 28.93 43.91 -2.23
N GLY A 1167 27.95 43.06 -2.55
CA GLY A 1167 27.56 41.92 -1.71
C GLY A 1167 28.71 40.93 -1.47
N LEU A 1168 29.53 40.66 -2.48
CA LEU A 1168 30.71 39.79 -2.38
C LEU A 1168 31.83 40.42 -1.52
N GLU A 1169 32.06 41.72 -1.63
CA GLU A 1169 33.01 42.48 -0.80
C GLU A 1169 32.62 42.48 0.68
N ILE A 1170 31.34 42.68 1.01
CA ILE A 1170 30.81 42.63 2.39
C ILE A 1170 30.97 41.24 3.02
N VAL A 1171 30.84 40.19 2.22
CA VAL A 1171 30.93 38.79 2.66
C VAL A 1171 32.39 38.33 2.81
N THR A 1172 33.29 38.78 1.93
CA THR A 1172 34.72 38.44 2.00
C THR A 1172 35.44 39.19 3.13
N THR A 1173 35.14 40.48 3.34
CA THR A 1173 35.73 41.26 4.44
C THR A 1173 35.39 40.73 5.84
N LYS A 1174 34.19 40.15 6.02
CA LYS A 1174 33.79 39.50 7.28
C LYS A 1174 34.39 38.12 7.53
N ALA A 1175 35.07 37.52 6.54
CA ALA A 1175 35.67 36.19 6.66
C ALA A 1175 37.10 36.20 7.25
N ALA A 1176 37.70 37.37 7.45
CA ALA A 1176 38.98 37.49 8.13
C ALA A 1176 38.81 37.23 9.65
N PRO A 1177 39.53 36.26 10.25
CA PRO A 1177 39.38 35.96 11.67
C PRO A 1177 39.93 37.09 12.55
N ALA A 1178 39.19 37.43 13.60
CA ALA A 1178 39.59 38.43 14.59
C ALA A 1178 40.73 37.89 15.49
N GLY A 1179 41.95 37.89 14.96
CA GLY A 1179 43.12 37.22 15.56
C GLY A 1179 44.47 37.86 15.27
N ALA A 1180 44.51 39.17 14.94
CA ALA A 1180 45.76 39.88 14.66
C ALA A 1180 45.71 41.36 15.08
N VAL A 1181 45.76 41.63 16.40
CA VAL A 1181 46.04 42.97 16.95
C VAL A 1181 47.44 42.98 17.56
N ALA A 1182 48.47 43.26 16.75
CA ALA A 1182 49.78 43.76 17.21
C ALA A 1182 50.68 44.13 16.02
N THR A 1183 51.03 45.42 15.91
CA THR A 1183 52.10 45.99 15.04
C THR A 1183 51.92 45.82 13.51
N LYS A 1184 52.27 46.81 12.68
CA LYS A 1184 53.07 48.01 12.93
C LYS A 1184 52.56 49.20 12.10
#